data_AF-A0A958XL74-F1
#
_entry.id   AF-A0A958XL74-F1
#
_cell.length_a   1.000
_cell.length_b   1.000
_cell.length_c   1.000
_cell.angle_alpha   90.00
_cell.angle_beta   90.00
_cell.angle_gamma   90.00
#
_symmetry.space_group_name_H-M   'P 1'
#
loop_
_entity.id
_entity.type
_entity.pdbx_description
1 polymer ?
#
loop_
_entity_poly.entity_id
_entity_poly.type
_entity_poly.pdbx_seq_one_letter_code
_entity_poly.pdbx_strand_id
1 'polypeptide(L)'
;SALKVFLYGTIGDKLLYEKQQLETHKGSTTDHQELERIEDRLTEINRILGTRKSRLEEQGSTDPRLEKPFSLTAAFVGDEGGSRQLLLELIEQPKYFDQYSYFVSDLSSSKASSGMGPHKSTRFEAIRVAVETYLSEPNRYGRGYCTIEVPPPQGAASTAISLKSTFRVKSNEAGIVLDSVENITSVLTIALVAAAPFTGGASLALLLPVGIVGAIPSAYRLYDRAQADTFYLDYGTALDIVNVLSSFSGVGGKFAGKLKWVPMQKGFMIMGLGMDGLGFVVGGAQTLDEIQRIAKDETLSQGARRAMISMAIGRQFRDIGIMAGSHLLETGQSMYDSEQTRATQPQAESAEPVKPNTRALPAPTEAPSSPTPIPESHPVGSPAEQSIPKSTPSTPETTGQNPVAEKVPTQAESPEKQASQSDVPAQPEEVTPSEPDTISEAKTLHDEIVDQVAKQPSQSSTNPEIAALSSQLDQIIANFERMNAAWAGNETMQRSLEYYIEQAAESKRKINSNPNDADVIANARDLIQDLNETRRQLRPRTEPERKTAPERSTETKVTEGPQTPVDLIQEGQFTGYGNDTDRLRTAYEAYRNKQIKKNKPVLSPEDWARRQITGEPRRILDKLLPEGWARRSGSQPKKAERGVVHVEITEKMLQDVPYPVEEVSIPLPIDPEDIIPLKASSDRPPTSDLRKWFLERLSETNNEAIAQFIEAQKTTAERLTETELAERGLLVDLGNGRIEIWPVDEIGNVYEVHHIQELRWGGSANAPENLIAIPVREHKLISSWWNKLASYVLSDPEYKQVFKGADEEAYRTPEILE
;
A
#
# COMPACT_ATOMS: atom_id res chain seq x y z
N SER A 1 -2.13 -5.97 48.95
CA SER A 1 -2.61 -4.58 49.01
C SER A 1 -1.69 -3.63 48.24
N ALA A 2 -0.36 -3.64 48.45
CA ALA A 2 0.57 -2.78 47.72
C ALA A 2 0.58 -2.98 46.18
N LEU A 3 0.47 -4.23 45.69
CA LEU A 3 0.39 -4.52 44.24
C LEU A 3 -0.89 -3.97 43.58
N LYS A 4 -2.02 -3.90 44.32
CA LYS A 4 -3.26 -3.30 43.83
C LYS A 4 -3.11 -1.78 43.66
N VAL A 5 -2.43 -1.11 44.58
CA VAL A 5 -2.12 0.33 44.47
C VAL A 5 -1.12 0.62 43.34
N PHE A 6 -0.33 -0.39 42.92
CA PHE A 6 0.66 -0.23 41.86
C PHE A 6 0.07 -0.37 40.44
N LEU A 7 -0.93 -1.24 40.27
CA LEU A 7 -1.56 -1.52 38.97
C LEU A 7 -2.62 -0.49 38.54
N TYR A 8 -3.19 0.25 39.47
CA TYR A 8 -4.24 1.22 39.18
C TYR A 8 -3.70 2.63 39.42
N GLY A 9 -3.31 3.34 38.35
CA GLY A 9 -3.04 4.79 38.45
C GLY A 9 -4.31 5.57 38.81
N THR A 10 -4.25 6.90 38.85
CA THR A 10 -5.35 7.78 39.33
C THR A 10 -6.71 7.55 38.67
N ILE A 11 -6.77 7.14 37.40
CA ILE A 11 -8.04 6.74 36.76
C ILE A 11 -8.57 5.40 37.27
N GLY A 12 -7.69 4.45 37.56
CA GLY A 12 -8.08 3.12 38.02
C GLY A 12 -8.65 3.22 39.42
N ASP A 13 -8.04 4.05 40.25
CA ASP A 13 -8.56 4.42 41.55
C ASP A 13 -9.93 5.12 41.46
N LYS A 14 -10.11 6.04 40.50
CA LYS A 14 -11.41 6.68 40.26
C LYS A 14 -12.48 5.68 39.81
N LEU A 15 -12.15 4.78 38.87
CA LEU A 15 -13.06 3.73 38.39
C LEU A 15 -13.39 2.71 39.48
N LEU A 16 -12.42 2.34 40.31
CA LEU A 16 -12.64 1.48 41.47
C LEU A 16 -13.52 2.17 42.52
N TYR A 17 -13.33 3.47 42.74
CA TYR A 17 -14.18 4.26 43.61
C TYR A 17 -15.61 4.39 43.06
N GLU A 18 -15.76 4.71 41.77
CA GLU A 18 -17.06 4.76 41.08
C GLU A 18 -17.77 3.40 41.15
N LYS A 19 -17.05 2.31 40.89
CA LYS A 19 -17.54 0.94 41.05
C LYS A 19 -18.05 0.70 42.48
N GLN A 20 -17.29 1.09 43.49
CA GLN A 20 -17.70 0.93 44.89
C GLN A 20 -18.96 1.75 45.22
N GLN A 21 -19.10 2.96 44.68
CA GLN A 21 -20.31 3.79 44.84
C GLN A 21 -21.52 3.13 44.17
N LEU A 22 -21.35 2.63 42.94
CA LEU A 22 -22.40 1.96 42.18
C LEU A 22 -22.83 0.63 42.82
N GLU A 23 -21.90 -0.16 43.35
CA GLU A 23 -22.21 -1.39 44.10
C GLU A 23 -23.01 -1.08 45.39
N THR A 24 -22.67 0.03 46.07
CA THR A 24 -23.43 0.49 47.24
C THR A 24 -24.84 0.92 46.84
N HIS A 25 -24.97 1.70 45.76
CA HIS A 25 -26.24 2.22 45.27
C HIS A 25 -27.16 1.12 44.74
N LYS A 26 -26.60 0.12 44.06
CA LYS A 26 -27.29 -1.10 43.60
C LYS A 26 -28.00 -1.82 44.76
N GLY A 27 -27.39 -1.85 45.94
CA GLY A 27 -27.98 -2.47 47.14
C GLY A 27 -29.13 -1.68 47.75
N SER A 28 -29.29 -0.39 47.39
CA SER A 28 -30.29 0.51 47.98
C SER A 28 -31.45 0.89 47.06
N THR A 29 -31.30 0.81 45.74
CA THR A 29 -32.37 1.18 44.80
C THR A 29 -33.32 0.01 44.56
N THR A 30 -34.62 0.32 44.44
CA THR A 30 -35.67 -0.65 44.07
C THR A 30 -36.25 -0.37 42.67
N ASP A 31 -35.74 0.65 41.97
CA ASP A 31 -36.17 0.97 40.61
C ASP A 31 -35.46 0.04 39.61
N HIS A 32 -36.24 -0.75 38.88
CA HIS A 32 -35.72 -1.69 37.89
C HIS A 32 -34.92 -1.03 36.76
N GLN A 33 -35.33 0.15 36.28
CA GLN A 33 -34.59 0.84 35.21
C GLN A 33 -33.27 1.41 35.71
N GLU A 34 -33.25 1.86 36.97
CA GLU A 34 -32.03 2.34 37.60
C GLU A 34 -31.06 1.19 37.88
N LEU A 35 -31.57 0.04 38.33
CA LEU A 35 -30.79 -1.18 38.52
C LEU A 35 -30.11 -1.63 37.21
N GLU A 36 -30.84 -1.69 36.11
CA GLU A 36 -30.31 -2.07 34.79
C GLU A 36 -29.17 -1.13 34.37
N ARG A 37 -29.36 0.19 34.50
CA ARG A 37 -28.30 1.17 34.19
C ARG A 37 -27.07 1.03 35.08
N ILE A 38 -27.25 0.75 36.37
CA ILE A 38 -26.14 0.52 37.30
C ILE A 38 -25.39 -0.76 36.92
N GLU A 39 -26.10 -1.84 36.56
CA GLU A 39 -25.50 -3.10 36.14
C GLU A 39 -24.72 -2.97 34.84
N ASP A 40 -25.25 -2.26 33.85
CA ASP A 40 -24.56 -1.94 32.61
C ASP A 40 -23.28 -1.15 32.88
N ARG A 41 -23.36 -0.11 33.71
CA ARG A 41 -22.20 0.71 34.07
C ARG A 41 -21.16 -0.08 34.86
N LEU A 42 -21.56 -0.93 35.80
CA LEU A 42 -20.65 -1.82 36.52
C LEU A 42 -19.97 -2.82 35.59
N THR A 43 -20.70 -3.37 34.63
CA THR A 43 -20.17 -4.27 33.60
C THR A 43 -19.14 -3.55 32.74
N GLU A 44 -19.44 -2.32 32.32
CA GLU A 44 -18.52 -1.46 31.58
C GLU A 44 -17.24 -1.16 32.39
N ILE A 45 -17.36 -0.72 33.64
CA ILE A 45 -16.21 -0.43 34.51
C ILE A 45 -15.35 -1.68 34.72
N ASN A 46 -15.96 -2.84 34.96
CA ASN A 46 -15.23 -4.10 35.11
C ASN A 46 -14.49 -4.48 33.84
N ARG A 47 -15.10 -4.27 32.66
CA ARG A 47 -14.48 -4.51 31.37
C ARG A 47 -13.30 -3.56 31.14
N ILE A 48 -13.43 -2.28 31.48
CA ILE A 48 -12.33 -1.29 31.39
C ILE A 48 -11.17 -1.70 32.33
N LEU A 49 -11.47 -2.03 33.58
CA LEU A 49 -10.46 -2.45 34.56
C LEU A 49 -9.76 -3.76 34.14
N GLY A 50 -10.52 -4.73 33.61
CA GLY A 50 -9.97 -5.98 33.09
C GLY A 50 -9.04 -5.77 31.91
N THR A 51 -9.50 -5.00 30.91
CA THR A 51 -8.71 -4.65 29.72
C THR A 51 -7.42 -3.93 30.11
N ARG A 52 -7.51 -2.98 31.04
CA ARG A 52 -6.36 -2.26 31.56
C ARG A 52 -5.37 -3.18 32.25
N LYS A 53 -5.86 -4.09 33.11
CA LYS A 53 -5.01 -5.05 33.80
C LYS A 53 -4.24 -5.92 32.80
N SER A 54 -4.92 -6.49 31.79
CA SER A 54 -4.28 -7.28 30.74
C SER A 54 -3.21 -6.48 29.99
N ARG A 55 -3.50 -5.22 29.61
CA ARG A 55 -2.51 -4.36 28.94
C ARG A 55 -1.29 -4.07 29.79
N LEU A 56 -1.47 -3.83 31.08
CA LEU A 56 -0.35 -3.58 32.00
C LEU A 56 0.52 -4.82 32.20
N GLU A 57 -0.09 -6.01 32.20
CA GLU A 57 0.61 -7.29 32.26
C GLU A 57 1.36 -7.58 30.95
N GLU A 58 0.73 -7.36 29.80
CA GLU A 58 1.31 -7.59 28.46
C GLU A 58 2.45 -6.61 28.13
N GLN A 59 2.29 -5.33 28.44
CA GLN A 59 3.23 -4.27 28.04
C GLN A 59 4.39 -4.08 29.02
N GLY A 60 4.64 -5.05 29.91
CA GLY A 60 5.81 -5.05 30.80
C GLY A 60 5.84 -3.92 31.84
N SER A 61 4.69 -3.28 32.14
CA SER A 61 4.58 -2.13 33.06
C SER A 61 4.87 -2.48 34.54
N THR A 62 5.33 -3.70 34.83
CA THR A 62 5.73 -4.13 36.17
C THR A 62 7.18 -3.77 36.51
N ASP A 63 7.99 -3.30 35.54
CA ASP A 63 9.33 -2.80 35.83
C ASP A 63 9.25 -1.51 36.67
N PRO A 64 9.77 -1.51 37.92
CA PRO A 64 9.73 -0.35 38.79
C PRO A 64 10.57 0.85 38.29
N ARG A 65 11.39 0.65 37.25
CA ARG A 65 12.19 1.71 36.61
C ARG A 65 11.38 2.53 35.61
N LEU A 66 10.28 2.00 35.10
CA LEU A 66 9.41 2.69 34.16
C LEU A 66 8.49 3.68 34.89
N GLU A 67 8.14 4.77 34.24
CA GLU A 67 7.13 5.68 34.71
C GLU A 67 5.80 4.93 34.84
N LYS A 68 5.15 5.07 36.00
CA LYS A 68 3.87 4.38 36.22
C LYS A 68 2.84 4.90 35.22
N PRO A 69 1.93 4.03 34.76
CA PRO A 69 0.85 4.42 33.86
C PRO A 69 0.13 5.66 34.36
N PHE A 70 -0.05 6.63 33.47
CA PHE A 70 -0.75 7.86 33.78
C PHE A 70 -1.69 8.25 32.66
N SER A 71 -2.60 9.15 32.98
CA SER A 71 -3.67 9.53 32.08
C SER A 71 -3.45 10.92 31.53
N LEU A 72 -3.70 11.06 30.24
CA LEU A 72 -3.54 12.26 29.46
C LEU A 72 -4.90 12.64 28.88
N THR A 73 -5.35 13.85 29.17
CA THR A 73 -6.51 14.42 28.49
C THR A 73 -6.04 15.08 27.20
N ALA A 74 -6.72 14.78 26.10
CA ALA A 74 -6.47 15.41 24.81
C ALA A 74 -7.77 16.02 24.26
N ALA A 75 -7.65 17.15 23.57
CA ALA A 75 -8.76 17.76 22.84
C ALA A 75 -8.47 17.62 21.34
N PHE A 76 -9.26 16.81 20.64
CA PHE A 76 -9.16 16.58 19.20
C PHE A 76 -10.25 17.37 18.48
N VAL A 77 -9.87 18.10 17.44
CA VAL A 77 -10.79 18.82 16.53
C VAL A 77 -10.54 18.30 15.13
N GLY A 78 -11.47 17.51 14.60
CA GLY A 78 -11.40 16.98 13.25
C GLY A 78 -11.45 18.09 12.19
N ASP A 79 -10.89 17.83 11.01
CA ASP A 79 -10.96 18.76 9.86
C ASP A 79 -12.43 19.04 9.46
N GLU A 80 -13.36 18.14 9.76
CA GLU A 80 -14.81 18.29 9.62
C GLU A 80 -15.47 19.23 10.66
N GLY A 81 -14.70 19.71 11.65
CA GLY A 81 -15.15 20.63 12.69
C GLY A 81 -15.71 19.96 13.95
N GLY A 82 -15.72 18.62 14.00
CA GLY A 82 -16.11 17.87 15.20
C GLY A 82 -15.06 18.00 16.30
N SER A 83 -15.46 18.40 17.52
CA SER A 83 -14.57 18.45 18.68
C SER A 83 -14.84 17.27 19.62
N ARG A 84 -13.80 16.57 20.06
CA ARG A 84 -13.85 15.42 20.98
C ARG A 84 -12.83 15.56 22.08
N GLN A 85 -13.23 15.24 23.31
CA GLN A 85 -12.29 15.14 24.43
C GLN A 85 -11.90 13.68 24.61
N LEU A 86 -10.63 13.38 24.40
CA LEU A 86 -10.07 12.04 24.51
C LEU A 86 -9.42 11.86 25.87
N LEU A 87 -9.54 10.65 26.40
CA LEU A 87 -8.92 10.23 27.63
C LEU A 87 -7.96 9.09 27.31
N LEU A 88 -6.67 9.41 27.26
CA LEU A 88 -5.64 8.47 26.87
C LEU A 88 -4.89 7.98 28.12
N GLU A 89 -4.58 6.70 28.18
CA GLU A 89 -3.63 6.13 29.11
C GLU A 89 -2.29 5.91 28.41
N LEU A 90 -1.21 6.35 29.04
CA LEU A 90 0.14 6.18 28.54
C LEU A 90 0.92 5.25 29.46
N ILE A 91 1.62 4.31 28.86
CA ILE A 91 2.49 3.34 29.52
C ILE A 91 3.89 3.49 28.91
N GLU A 92 4.88 3.92 29.72
CA GLU A 92 6.27 3.98 29.26
C GLU A 92 6.74 2.56 28.92
N GLN A 93 7.42 2.43 27.78
CA GLN A 93 8.03 1.17 27.36
C GLN A 93 9.51 1.13 27.74
N PRO A 94 10.12 -0.07 27.86
CA PRO A 94 11.56 -0.21 28.03
C PRO A 94 12.32 0.65 27.03
N LYS A 95 13.27 1.45 27.55
CA LYS A 95 14.07 2.35 26.72
C LYS A 95 14.96 1.54 25.78
N TYR A 96 15.06 2.03 24.54
CA TYR A 96 16.00 1.53 23.54
C TYR A 96 16.97 2.66 23.20
N PHE A 97 18.28 2.44 23.36
CA PHE A 97 19.32 3.47 23.20
C PHE A 97 19.05 4.78 23.96
N ASP A 98 18.65 4.70 25.24
CA ASP A 98 18.26 5.86 26.08
C ASP A 98 17.08 6.69 25.55
N GLN A 99 16.36 6.20 24.54
CA GLN A 99 15.18 6.87 23.97
C GLN A 99 13.90 6.37 24.65
N TYR A 100 12.99 7.31 24.88
CA TYR A 100 11.65 7.07 25.43
C TYR A 100 10.71 6.56 24.35
N SER A 101 9.90 5.56 24.66
CA SER A 101 8.72 5.18 23.88
C SER A 101 7.53 5.03 24.82
N TYR A 102 6.34 5.30 24.30
CA TYR A 102 5.09 5.19 25.04
C TYR A 102 4.08 4.41 24.22
N PHE A 103 3.43 3.48 24.90
CA PHE A 103 2.20 2.85 24.44
C PHE A 103 1.02 3.74 24.84
N VAL A 104 0.12 4.01 23.89
CA VAL A 104 -1.08 4.81 24.08
C VAL A 104 -2.28 3.90 24.03
N SER A 105 -3.15 4.02 25.02
CA SER A 105 -4.43 3.33 25.05
C SER A 105 -5.56 4.34 25.20
N ASP A 106 -6.56 4.26 24.34
CA ASP A 106 -7.72 5.13 24.42
C ASP A 106 -8.77 4.56 25.37
N LEU A 107 -9.12 5.35 26.37
CA LEU A 107 -10.14 5.04 27.38
C LEU A 107 -11.43 5.84 27.16
N SER A 108 -11.53 6.63 26.08
CA SER A 108 -12.71 7.45 25.79
C SER A 108 -13.86 6.66 25.14
N SER A 109 -13.60 5.46 24.62
CA SER A 109 -14.62 4.59 24.05
C SER A 109 -14.58 3.18 24.65
N SER A 110 -15.72 2.50 24.59
CA SER A 110 -15.82 1.10 24.98
C SER A 110 -14.89 0.21 24.16
N LYS A 111 -14.61 0.55 22.92
CA LYS A 111 -13.70 -0.22 22.06
C LYS A 111 -12.30 0.34 22.14
N ALA A 112 -11.85 0.38 23.39
CA ALA A 112 -10.54 0.82 23.79
C ALA A 112 -9.52 0.13 22.90
N SER A 113 -8.78 0.94 22.16
CA SER A 113 -7.75 0.48 21.26
C SER A 113 -6.42 1.06 21.72
N SER A 114 -5.34 0.61 21.11
CA SER A 114 -4.02 1.02 21.52
C SER A 114 -3.05 1.00 20.37
N GLY A 115 -2.03 1.84 20.48
CA GLY A 115 -0.95 1.96 19.53
C GLY A 115 0.37 2.26 20.22
N MET A 116 1.47 1.92 19.56
CA MET A 116 2.81 2.16 20.06
C MET A 116 3.43 3.37 19.36
N GLY A 117 4.00 4.29 20.14
CA GLY A 117 4.79 5.38 19.59
C GLY A 117 6.22 4.96 19.23
N PRO A 118 6.86 5.61 18.24
CA PRO A 118 8.28 5.44 17.98
C PRO A 118 9.12 6.01 19.14
N HIS A 119 10.36 5.52 19.25
CA HIS A 119 11.32 6.02 20.22
C HIS A 119 11.72 7.49 19.93
N LYS A 120 11.85 8.30 20.98
CA LYS A 120 12.30 9.71 20.93
C LYS A 120 13.22 10.05 22.09
N SER A 121 14.10 11.02 21.85
CA SER A 121 15.12 11.44 22.83
C SER A 121 14.58 12.15 24.06
N THR A 122 13.34 12.68 24.00
CA THR A 122 12.71 13.35 25.15
C THR A 122 11.36 12.72 25.46
N ARG A 123 11.02 12.65 26.75
CA ARG A 123 9.72 12.19 27.23
C ARG A 123 8.55 12.91 26.55
N PHE A 124 8.62 14.24 26.45
CA PHE A 124 7.55 15.04 25.85
C PHE A 124 7.33 14.71 24.37
N GLU A 125 8.42 14.63 23.58
CA GLU A 125 8.31 14.24 22.17
C GLU A 125 7.84 12.81 22.00
N ALA A 126 8.30 11.87 22.85
CA ALA A 126 7.84 10.48 22.81
C ALA A 126 6.33 10.39 23.05
N ILE A 127 5.80 11.08 24.07
CA ILE A 127 4.36 11.14 24.35
C ILE A 127 3.60 11.79 23.20
N ARG A 128 4.08 12.95 22.70
CA ARG A 128 3.44 13.68 21.60
C ARG A 128 3.34 12.82 20.35
N VAL A 129 4.45 12.20 19.94
CA VAL A 129 4.51 11.38 18.73
C VAL A 129 3.75 10.07 18.91
N ALA A 130 3.74 9.48 20.10
CA ALA A 130 2.91 8.30 20.38
C ALA A 130 1.43 8.60 20.21
N VAL A 131 0.94 9.73 20.77
CA VAL A 131 -0.45 10.18 20.58
C VAL A 131 -0.72 10.52 19.12
N GLU A 132 0.18 11.22 18.44
CA GLU A 132 0.06 11.53 17.01
C GLU A 132 -0.05 10.27 16.16
N THR A 133 0.81 9.29 16.39
CA THR A 133 0.82 8.00 15.67
C THR A 133 -0.48 7.26 15.90
N TYR A 134 -0.90 7.14 17.16
CA TYR A 134 -2.16 6.49 17.54
C TYR A 134 -3.38 7.15 16.89
N LEU A 135 -3.45 8.48 16.86
CA LEU A 135 -4.57 9.21 16.23
C LEU A 135 -4.54 9.16 14.70
N SER A 136 -3.36 8.93 14.11
CA SER A 136 -3.18 8.84 12.65
C SER A 136 -3.47 7.44 12.09
N GLU A 137 -3.68 6.44 12.96
CA GLU A 137 -4.07 5.10 12.55
C GLU A 137 -5.40 5.13 11.77
N PRO A 138 -5.52 4.32 10.70
CA PRO A 138 -6.74 4.26 9.91
C PRO A 138 -7.95 3.86 10.79
N ASN A 139 -9.11 4.44 10.47
CA ASN A 139 -10.40 4.18 11.14
C ASN A 139 -10.54 4.65 12.59
N ARG A 140 -9.68 5.56 13.07
CA ARG A 140 -9.80 6.13 14.42
C ARG A 140 -10.56 7.46 14.44
N TYR A 141 -9.81 8.55 14.48
CA TYR A 141 -10.33 9.91 14.63
C TYR A 141 -10.19 10.75 13.36
N GLY A 142 -9.47 10.26 12.36
CA GLY A 142 -9.24 10.96 11.10
C GLY A 142 -8.26 12.12 11.24
N ARG A 143 -8.32 13.03 10.25
CA ARG A 143 -7.46 14.21 10.21
C ARG A 143 -8.00 15.32 11.11
N GLY A 144 -7.09 16.07 11.74
CA GLY A 144 -7.51 17.19 12.57
C GLY A 144 -6.37 17.82 13.35
N TYR A 145 -6.70 18.55 14.41
CA TYR A 145 -5.77 19.10 15.37
C TYR A 145 -6.00 18.49 16.74
N CYS A 146 -4.94 17.99 17.36
CA CYS A 146 -4.97 17.46 18.71
C CYS A 146 -4.17 18.37 19.63
N THR A 147 -4.77 18.77 20.76
CA THR A 147 -4.10 19.47 21.85
C THR A 147 -3.96 18.55 23.05
N ILE A 148 -2.73 18.32 23.49
CA ILE A 148 -2.41 17.51 24.67
C ILE A 148 -1.78 18.38 25.77
N GLU A 149 -2.02 18.01 27.03
CA GLU A 149 -1.37 18.61 28.19
C GLU A 149 -0.59 17.52 28.95
N VAL A 150 0.72 17.46 28.71
CA VAL A 150 1.60 16.43 29.27
C VAL A 150 1.98 16.79 30.71
N PRO A 151 1.59 15.98 31.71
CA PRO A 151 1.96 16.25 33.10
C PRO A 151 3.48 16.08 33.29
N PRO A 152 4.08 16.76 34.30
CA PRO A 152 5.47 16.51 34.64
C PRO A 152 5.69 15.05 35.06
N PRO A 153 6.91 14.51 34.90
CA PRO A 153 7.20 13.13 35.28
C PRO A 153 6.94 12.89 36.76
N GLN A 154 6.53 11.67 37.12
CA GLN A 154 6.25 11.34 38.53
C GLN A 154 7.49 11.58 39.41
N GLY A 155 7.29 12.25 40.54
CA GLY A 155 8.37 12.64 41.45
C GLY A 155 9.09 13.95 41.09
N ALA A 156 8.71 14.62 39.99
CA ALA A 156 9.15 15.98 39.73
C ALA A 156 8.70 16.94 40.84
N ALA A 157 9.47 18.01 41.05
CA ALA A 157 9.11 19.05 42.01
C ALA A 157 7.70 19.61 41.74
N SER A 158 6.98 20.00 42.78
CA SER A 158 5.62 20.57 42.67
C SER A 158 5.54 21.85 41.82
N THR A 159 6.68 22.48 41.52
CA THR A 159 6.82 23.63 40.62
C THR A 159 6.98 23.24 39.15
N ALA A 160 7.10 21.96 38.82
CA ALA A 160 7.19 21.49 37.44
C ALA A 160 5.86 21.74 36.72
N ILE A 161 5.95 22.39 35.56
CA ILE A 161 4.79 22.86 34.79
C ILE A 161 4.40 21.79 33.76
N SER A 162 3.11 21.53 33.60
CA SER A 162 2.59 20.71 32.50
C SER A 162 2.88 21.37 31.15
N LEU A 163 3.33 20.57 30.18
CA LEU A 163 3.65 21.07 28.84
C LEU A 163 2.44 20.88 27.91
N LYS A 164 1.97 21.97 27.31
CA LYS A 164 0.89 21.93 26.32
C LYS A 164 1.47 21.87 24.90
N SER A 165 0.89 21.01 24.07
CA SER A 165 1.25 20.88 22.66
C SER A 165 -0.01 20.79 21.81
N THR A 166 -0.04 21.53 20.70
CA THR A 166 -1.04 21.35 19.65
C THR A 166 -0.33 20.91 18.39
N PHE A 167 -0.75 19.79 17.81
CA PHE A 167 -0.18 19.25 16.58
C PHE A 167 -1.31 18.82 15.62
N ARG A 168 -0.98 18.80 14.33
CA ARG A 168 -1.91 18.36 13.29
C ARG A 168 -1.78 16.86 13.10
N VAL A 169 -2.87 16.13 13.33
CA VAL A 169 -2.98 14.70 13.03
C VAL A 169 -3.17 14.56 11.52
N LYS A 170 -2.24 13.87 10.86
CA LYS A 170 -2.31 13.58 9.43
C LYS A 170 -2.94 12.21 9.23
N SER A 171 -3.66 12.03 8.13
CA SER A 171 -4.05 10.68 7.73
C SER A 171 -2.81 9.92 7.30
N ASN A 172 -2.76 8.61 7.60
CA ASN A 172 -1.81 7.74 6.95
C ASN A 172 -2.04 7.71 5.43
N GLU A 173 -1.08 7.22 4.66
CA GLU A 173 -1.16 7.21 3.19
C GLU A 173 -2.39 6.49 2.65
N ALA A 174 -2.80 5.39 3.30
CA ALA A 174 -4.04 4.68 2.96
C ALA A 174 -5.29 5.56 3.14
N GLY A 175 -5.35 6.34 4.23
CA GLY A 175 -6.40 7.31 4.50
C GLY A 175 -6.38 8.47 3.50
N ILE A 176 -5.20 8.91 3.04
CA ILE A 176 -5.10 9.94 1.99
C ILE A 176 -5.70 9.43 0.67
N VAL A 177 -5.48 8.17 0.30
CA VAL A 177 -6.06 7.58 -0.92
C VAL A 177 -7.58 7.51 -0.81
N LEU A 178 -8.10 7.02 0.33
CA LEU A 178 -9.54 6.98 0.58
C LEU A 178 -10.17 8.39 0.58
N ASP A 179 -9.54 9.36 1.25
CA ASP A 179 -9.95 10.77 1.25
C ASP A 179 -9.92 11.37 -0.17
N SER A 180 -8.97 10.96 -1.02
CA SER A 180 -8.84 11.48 -2.39
C SER A 180 -9.95 10.94 -3.30
N VAL A 181 -10.26 9.66 -3.19
CA VAL A 181 -11.39 9.04 -3.90
C VAL A 181 -12.69 9.75 -3.51
N GLU A 182 -12.88 10.01 -2.21
CA GLU A 182 -14.05 10.70 -1.68
C GLU A 182 -14.17 12.14 -2.14
N ASN A 183 -13.08 12.91 -2.16
CA ASN A 183 -13.11 14.29 -2.64
C ASN A 183 -13.48 14.32 -4.12
N ILE A 184 -13.02 13.35 -4.92
CA ILE A 184 -13.38 13.22 -6.33
C ILE A 184 -14.87 12.88 -6.47
N THR A 185 -15.38 11.84 -5.78
CA THR A 185 -16.80 11.47 -5.85
C THR A 185 -17.71 12.57 -5.31
N SER A 186 -17.31 13.27 -4.25
CA SER A 186 -18.06 14.40 -3.68
C SER A 186 -18.11 15.59 -4.64
N VAL A 187 -16.96 15.99 -5.20
CA VAL A 187 -16.89 17.07 -6.20
C VAL A 187 -17.69 16.70 -7.44
N LEU A 188 -17.59 15.45 -7.90
CA LEU A 188 -18.33 14.97 -9.07
C LEU A 188 -19.83 14.93 -8.78
N THR A 189 -20.24 14.50 -7.59
CA THR A 189 -21.64 14.49 -7.18
C THR A 189 -22.21 15.90 -7.12
N ILE A 190 -21.49 16.84 -6.49
CA ILE A 190 -21.88 18.25 -6.44
C ILE A 190 -21.95 18.84 -7.85
N ALA A 191 -20.98 18.55 -8.72
CA ALA A 191 -20.95 19.02 -10.10
C ALA A 191 -22.12 18.48 -10.91
N LEU A 192 -22.47 17.19 -10.75
CA LEU A 192 -23.57 16.55 -11.45
C LEU A 192 -24.94 17.06 -10.97
N VAL A 193 -25.11 17.30 -9.66
CA VAL A 193 -26.30 17.95 -9.11
C VAL A 193 -26.42 19.40 -9.59
N ALA A 194 -25.32 20.15 -9.58
CA ALA A 194 -25.28 21.54 -10.06
C ALA A 194 -25.53 21.64 -11.57
N ALA A 195 -25.12 20.63 -12.35
CA ALA A 195 -25.35 20.55 -13.79
C ALA A 195 -26.78 20.12 -14.15
N ALA A 196 -27.53 19.54 -13.21
CA ALA A 196 -28.86 18.96 -13.48
C ALA A 196 -29.85 19.95 -14.13
N PRO A 197 -29.93 21.24 -13.75
CA PRO A 197 -30.79 22.20 -14.42
C PRO A 197 -30.38 22.47 -15.88
N PHE A 198 -29.09 22.39 -16.20
CA PHE A 198 -28.54 22.68 -17.52
C PHE A 198 -28.60 21.48 -18.46
N THR A 199 -28.56 20.26 -17.92
CA THR A 199 -28.63 19.02 -18.71
C THR A 199 -30.03 18.42 -18.77
N GLY A 200 -31.07 19.11 -18.28
CA GLY A 200 -32.43 18.58 -18.18
C GLY A 200 -32.53 17.32 -17.32
N GLY A 201 -31.71 17.21 -16.27
CA GLY A 201 -31.65 16.06 -15.37
C GLY A 201 -30.75 14.91 -15.83
N ALA A 202 -30.20 14.92 -17.05
CA ALA A 202 -29.33 13.84 -17.54
C ALA A 202 -28.06 13.63 -16.70
N SER A 203 -27.46 14.68 -16.14
CA SER A 203 -26.32 14.56 -15.21
C SER A 203 -26.67 13.81 -13.93
N LEU A 204 -27.93 13.78 -13.50
CA LEU A 204 -28.36 12.99 -12.34
C LEU A 204 -28.34 11.48 -12.65
N ALA A 205 -28.48 11.07 -13.91
CA ALA A 205 -28.32 9.67 -14.29
C ALA A 205 -26.86 9.20 -14.12
N LEU A 206 -25.89 10.11 -14.26
CA LEU A 206 -24.49 9.82 -13.98
C LEU A 206 -24.19 9.70 -12.48
N LEU A 207 -25.09 10.18 -11.60
CA LEU A 207 -24.98 9.92 -10.16
C LEU A 207 -25.21 8.45 -9.80
N LEU A 208 -25.81 7.63 -10.67
CA LEU A 208 -26.00 6.20 -10.40
C LEU A 208 -24.66 5.46 -10.27
N PRO A 209 -23.76 5.49 -11.27
CA PRO A 209 -22.44 4.88 -11.12
C PRO A 209 -21.59 5.57 -10.05
N VAL A 210 -21.66 6.89 -9.93
CA VAL A 210 -20.88 7.67 -8.93
C VAL A 210 -21.34 7.38 -7.49
N GLY A 211 -22.65 7.21 -7.30
CA GLY A 211 -23.27 6.88 -6.02
C GLY A 211 -22.94 5.47 -5.55
N ILE A 212 -22.83 4.50 -6.46
CA ILE A 212 -22.35 3.13 -6.12
C ILE A 212 -20.89 3.19 -5.66
N VAL A 213 -20.03 3.93 -6.38
CA VAL A 213 -18.61 4.08 -6.03
C VAL A 213 -18.42 4.83 -4.71
N GLY A 214 -19.30 5.80 -4.39
CA GLY A 214 -19.28 6.51 -3.11
C GLY A 214 -19.90 5.71 -1.95
N ALA A 215 -20.92 4.89 -2.22
CA ALA A 215 -21.64 4.17 -1.17
C ALA A 215 -20.85 3.04 -0.53
N ILE A 216 -19.99 2.35 -1.28
CA ILE A 216 -19.15 1.29 -0.72
C ILE A 216 -18.22 1.84 0.38
N PRO A 217 -17.35 2.84 0.12
CA PRO A 217 -16.50 3.39 1.17
C PRO A 217 -17.31 4.06 2.29
N SER A 218 -18.44 4.73 1.97
CA SER A 218 -19.33 5.29 3.00
C SER A 218 -19.98 4.24 3.90
N ALA A 219 -20.37 3.08 3.35
CA ALA A 219 -20.90 1.96 4.13
C ALA A 219 -19.82 1.37 5.04
N TYR A 220 -18.61 1.18 4.52
CA TYR A 220 -17.47 0.74 5.32
C TYR A 220 -17.17 1.71 6.46
N ARG A 221 -17.22 3.03 6.23
CA ARG A 221 -16.99 4.00 7.31
C ARG A 221 -18.11 4.07 8.33
N LEU A 222 -19.38 3.98 7.91
CA LEU A 222 -20.49 3.90 8.85
C LEU A 222 -20.38 2.62 9.69
N TYR A 223 -20.05 1.51 9.05
CA TYR A 223 -19.78 0.24 9.70
C TYR A 223 -18.60 0.37 10.65
N ASP A 224 -17.44 0.90 10.23
CA ASP A 224 -16.24 1.05 11.05
C ASP A 224 -16.46 2.02 12.21
N ARG A 225 -17.18 3.13 12.01
CA ARG A 225 -17.54 4.07 13.09
C ARG A 225 -18.50 3.44 14.09
N ALA A 226 -19.49 2.68 13.62
CA ALA A 226 -20.37 1.91 14.50
C ALA A 226 -19.58 0.79 15.21
N GLN A 227 -18.67 0.13 14.49
CA GLN A 227 -17.82 -0.92 15.01
C GLN A 227 -16.73 -0.35 15.94
N ALA A 228 -16.38 0.93 15.90
CA ALA A 228 -15.44 1.57 16.81
C ALA A 228 -16.11 2.33 17.96
N ASP A 229 -17.46 2.32 18.05
CA ASP A 229 -18.25 3.18 18.95
C ASP A 229 -17.90 4.68 18.81
N THR A 230 -17.48 5.08 17.60
CA THR A 230 -17.16 6.46 17.22
C THR A 230 -18.23 7.08 16.31
N PHE A 231 -19.39 6.42 16.20
CA PHE A 231 -20.54 6.89 15.43
C PHE A 231 -21.22 8.08 16.11
N TYR A 232 -21.14 9.25 15.46
CA TYR A 232 -21.87 10.46 15.84
C TYR A 232 -22.51 11.07 14.60
N LEU A 233 -23.68 11.68 14.76
CA LEU A 233 -24.37 12.42 13.69
C LEU A 233 -23.69 13.76 13.43
N ASP A 234 -22.52 13.72 12.80
CA ASP A 234 -21.80 14.86 12.24
C ASP A 234 -22.01 14.97 10.72
N TYR A 235 -21.47 16.03 10.10
CA TYR A 235 -21.64 16.27 8.67
C TYR A 235 -21.06 15.14 7.80
N GLY A 236 -19.94 14.54 8.22
CA GLY A 236 -19.34 13.42 7.50
C GLY A 236 -20.21 12.16 7.56
N THR A 237 -20.70 11.80 8.75
CA THR A 237 -21.64 10.68 8.94
C THR A 237 -22.93 10.92 8.16
N ALA A 238 -23.43 12.16 8.11
CA ALA A 238 -24.62 12.50 7.34
C ALA A 238 -24.40 12.32 5.82
N LEU A 239 -23.25 12.72 5.29
CA LEU A 239 -22.89 12.48 3.89
C LEU A 239 -22.71 11.00 3.59
N ASP A 240 -22.09 10.24 4.50
CA ASP A 240 -21.94 8.80 4.34
C ASP A 240 -23.30 8.10 4.29
N ILE A 241 -24.24 8.48 5.15
CA ILE A 241 -25.62 7.96 5.13
C ILE A 241 -26.30 8.30 3.80
N VAL A 242 -26.16 9.54 3.31
CA VAL A 242 -26.74 9.96 2.03
C VAL A 242 -26.14 9.18 0.86
N ASN A 243 -24.82 8.97 0.83
CA ASN A 243 -24.15 8.18 -0.19
C ASN A 243 -24.68 6.74 -0.21
N VAL A 244 -24.75 6.09 0.96
CA VAL A 244 -25.31 4.74 1.09
C VAL A 244 -26.76 4.68 0.62
N LEU A 245 -27.63 5.56 1.12
CA LEU A 245 -29.04 5.60 0.74
C LEU A 245 -29.25 5.89 -0.77
N SER A 246 -28.40 6.74 -1.36
CA SER A 246 -28.45 7.04 -2.79
C SER A 246 -28.14 5.82 -3.66
N SER A 247 -27.25 4.91 -3.22
CA SER A 247 -26.95 3.69 -3.97
C SER A 247 -28.12 2.70 -4.00
N PHE A 248 -28.87 2.57 -2.91
CA PHE A 248 -30.04 1.69 -2.86
C PHE A 248 -31.17 2.15 -3.79
N SER A 249 -31.24 3.46 -4.09
CA SER A 249 -32.18 3.97 -5.09
C SER A 249 -31.81 3.59 -6.54
N GLY A 250 -30.61 3.02 -6.78
CA GLY A 250 -30.07 2.71 -8.11
C GLY A 250 -30.03 1.24 -8.55
N VAL A 251 -30.15 0.25 -7.64
CA VAL A 251 -29.87 -1.16 -7.98
C VAL A 251 -31.01 -1.89 -8.73
N GLY A 252 -32.13 -1.24 -9.03
CA GLY A 252 -33.15 -1.81 -9.90
C GLY A 252 -33.29 -1.08 -11.24
N GLY A 253 -32.80 -1.68 -12.32
CA GLY A 253 -32.96 -1.19 -13.71
C GLY A 253 -34.42 -1.06 -14.21
N LYS A 254 -35.43 -1.23 -13.35
CA LYS A 254 -36.84 -0.90 -13.62
C LYS A 254 -37.32 0.40 -12.97
N PHE A 255 -36.48 1.10 -12.19
CA PHE A 255 -36.86 2.31 -11.45
C PHE A 255 -36.58 3.63 -12.18
N ALA A 256 -35.79 3.63 -13.27
CA ALA A 256 -35.46 4.84 -14.03
C ALA A 256 -36.66 5.47 -14.79
N GLY A 257 -37.83 4.83 -14.79
CA GLY A 257 -38.97 5.25 -15.60
C GLY A 257 -39.88 6.34 -15.02
N LYS A 258 -39.83 6.71 -13.73
CA LYS A 258 -40.86 7.62 -13.14
C LYS A 258 -40.38 8.53 -12.01
N LEU A 259 -39.19 9.13 -12.10
CA LEU A 259 -38.91 10.34 -11.32
C LEU A 259 -39.66 11.52 -11.97
N LYS A 260 -40.85 11.84 -11.44
CA LYS A 260 -41.62 13.01 -11.91
C LYS A 260 -41.29 14.22 -11.04
N TRP A 261 -40.72 15.24 -11.68
CA TRP A 261 -40.70 16.59 -11.14
C TRP A 261 -42.13 17.14 -11.12
N VAL A 262 -42.64 17.41 -9.92
CA VAL A 262 -43.91 18.13 -9.77
C VAL A 262 -43.61 19.51 -9.19
N PRO A 263 -43.67 20.57 -10.00
CA PRO A 263 -43.58 21.92 -9.47
C PRO A 263 -44.81 22.18 -8.60
N MET A 264 -44.60 22.50 -7.33
CA MET A 264 -45.65 22.99 -6.45
C MET A 264 -45.51 24.50 -6.31
N GLN A 265 -46.61 25.22 -6.05
CA GLN A 265 -46.61 26.69 -5.91
C GLN A 265 -45.60 27.23 -4.86
N LYS A 266 -45.08 26.38 -3.96
CA LYS A 266 -44.13 26.75 -2.90
C LYS A 266 -43.06 25.66 -2.64
N GLY A 267 -42.58 24.98 -3.68
CA GLY A 267 -41.48 24.01 -3.53
C GLY A 267 -41.31 23.08 -4.73
N PHE A 268 -40.25 22.27 -4.69
CA PHE A 268 -40.09 21.15 -5.62
C PHE A 268 -40.25 19.84 -4.85
N MET A 269 -41.02 18.93 -5.42
CA MET A 269 -41.21 17.58 -4.90
C MET A 269 -40.61 16.59 -5.89
N ILE A 270 -39.67 15.77 -5.40
CA ILE A 270 -39.16 14.62 -6.14
C ILE A 270 -39.90 13.40 -5.60
N MET A 271 -40.80 12.83 -6.41
CA MET A 271 -41.53 11.61 -6.06
C MET A 271 -40.78 10.39 -6.59
N GLY A 272 -40.43 9.46 -5.70
CA GLY A 272 -39.96 8.12 -6.03
C GLY A 272 -40.96 7.06 -5.54
N LEU A 273 -41.31 6.10 -6.38
CA LEU A 273 -42.11 4.94 -5.96
C LEU A 273 -41.18 3.86 -5.39
N GLY A 274 -41.12 3.76 -4.05
CA GLY A 274 -40.46 2.66 -3.34
C GLY A 274 -41.36 1.42 -3.24
N MET A 275 -40.77 0.28 -2.89
CA MET A 275 -41.44 -1.03 -2.88
C MET A 275 -42.64 -1.14 -1.92
N ASP A 276 -42.78 -0.24 -0.93
CA ASP A 276 -43.90 -0.23 0.03
C ASP A 276 -44.79 1.03 -0.05
N GLY A 277 -44.64 1.85 -1.09
CA GLY A 277 -45.41 3.09 -1.27
C GLY A 277 -44.56 4.36 -1.21
N LEU A 278 -45.12 5.43 -1.79
CA LEU A 278 -44.57 6.78 -2.02
C LEU A 278 -43.42 7.21 -1.08
N GLY A 279 -42.20 7.32 -1.61
CA GLY A 279 -41.09 8.02 -0.97
C GLY A 279 -41.00 9.45 -1.49
N PHE A 280 -41.00 10.43 -0.59
CA PHE A 280 -40.89 11.86 -0.93
C PHE A 280 -39.63 12.46 -0.35
N VAL A 281 -38.89 13.22 -1.16
CA VAL A 281 -37.96 14.22 -0.65
C VAL A 281 -38.52 15.59 -1.00
N VAL A 282 -38.94 16.33 0.02
CA VAL A 282 -39.46 17.70 -0.13
C VAL A 282 -38.32 18.67 0.18
N GLY A 283 -37.79 19.30 -0.87
CA GLY A 283 -36.96 20.50 -0.70
C GLY A 283 -37.88 21.69 -0.41
N GLY A 284 -37.84 22.23 0.80
CA GLY A 284 -38.67 23.38 1.17
C GLY A 284 -38.30 24.61 0.34
N ALA A 285 -39.27 25.29 -0.27
CA ALA A 285 -39.01 26.56 -0.98
C ALA A 285 -38.35 27.61 -0.08
N GLN A 286 -38.56 27.51 1.22
CA GLN A 286 -37.95 28.40 2.20
C GLN A 286 -36.42 28.37 2.16
N THR A 287 -35.81 27.21 1.88
CA THR A 287 -34.35 27.07 1.77
C THR A 287 -33.84 27.66 0.46
N LEU A 288 -34.58 27.50 -0.64
CA LEU A 288 -34.26 28.17 -1.90
C LEU A 288 -34.41 29.69 -1.81
N ASP A 289 -35.46 30.18 -1.16
CA ASP A 289 -35.66 31.60 -0.90
C ASP A 289 -34.58 32.17 0.03
N GLU A 290 -34.15 31.42 1.06
CA GLU A 290 -33.06 31.80 1.93
C GLU A 290 -31.73 31.87 1.18
N ILE A 291 -31.42 30.85 0.35
CA ILE A 291 -30.21 30.83 -0.49
C ILE A 291 -30.23 31.98 -1.50
N GLN A 292 -31.36 32.23 -2.17
CA GLN A 292 -31.48 33.34 -3.13
C GLN A 292 -31.38 34.71 -2.44
N ARG A 293 -31.97 34.86 -1.25
CA ARG A 293 -31.88 36.08 -0.45
C ARG A 293 -30.45 36.35 -0.01
N ILE A 294 -29.74 35.34 0.50
CA ILE A 294 -28.32 35.45 0.87
C ILE A 294 -27.47 35.74 -0.38
N ALA A 295 -27.72 35.04 -1.48
CA ALA A 295 -26.99 35.22 -2.74
C ALA A 295 -27.12 36.64 -3.32
N LYS A 296 -28.27 37.30 -3.12
CA LYS A 296 -28.54 38.67 -3.58
C LYS A 296 -28.19 39.77 -2.56
N ASP A 297 -27.81 39.42 -1.34
CA ASP A 297 -27.50 40.39 -0.30
C ASP A 297 -26.11 41.02 -0.48
N GLU A 298 -26.07 42.16 -1.18
CA GLU A 298 -24.86 42.93 -1.46
C GLU A 298 -24.13 43.45 -0.22
N THR A 299 -24.78 43.47 0.95
CA THR A 299 -24.16 43.91 2.20
C THR A 299 -23.21 42.87 2.80
N LEU A 300 -23.33 41.61 2.36
CA LEU A 300 -22.47 40.52 2.80
C LEU A 300 -21.21 40.41 1.91
N SER A 301 -20.05 40.34 2.56
CA SER A 301 -18.79 40.00 1.89
C SER A 301 -18.89 38.62 1.22
N GLN A 302 -18.11 38.39 0.16
CA GLN A 302 -18.18 37.15 -0.62
C GLN A 302 -17.95 35.89 0.24
N GLY A 303 -17.07 35.97 1.23
CA GLY A 303 -16.82 34.89 2.19
C GLY A 303 -18.01 34.64 3.13
N ALA A 304 -18.61 35.69 3.69
CA ALA A 304 -19.79 35.59 4.55
C ALA A 304 -21.01 35.04 3.80
N ARG A 305 -21.18 35.43 2.53
CA ARG A 305 -22.25 34.96 1.66
C ARG A 305 -22.16 33.46 1.39
N ARG A 306 -20.95 32.96 1.11
CA ARG A 306 -20.69 31.52 0.93
C ARG A 306 -20.94 30.74 2.22
N ALA A 307 -20.45 31.23 3.36
CA ALA A 307 -20.67 30.60 4.66
C ALA A 307 -22.16 30.51 5.02
N MET A 308 -22.93 31.58 4.81
CA MET A 308 -24.37 31.59 5.08
C MET A 308 -25.17 30.68 4.13
N ILE A 309 -24.80 30.60 2.84
CA ILE A 309 -25.40 29.64 1.90
C ILE A 309 -25.10 28.20 2.35
N SER A 310 -23.86 27.91 2.73
CA SER A 310 -23.48 26.59 3.27
C SER A 310 -24.24 26.27 4.57
N MET A 311 -24.46 27.25 5.46
CA MET A 311 -25.28 27.05 6.67
C MET A 311 -26.76 26.84 6.38
N ALA A 312 -27.32 27.46 5.33
CA ALA A 312 -28.69 27.23 4.90
C ALA A 312 -28.86 25.81 4.32
N ILE A 313 -27.90 25.37 3.50
CA ILE A 313 -27.86 24.01 2.95
C ILE A 313 -27.65 22.97 4.07
N GLY A 314 -26.72 23.21 4.99
CA GLY A 314 -26.44 22.33 6.12
C GLY A 314 -27.63 22.17 7.07
N ARG A 315 -28.39 23.25 7.33
CA ARG A 315 -29.64 23.16 8.10
C ARG A 315 -30.68 22.29 7.40
N GLN A 316 -30.84 22.43 6.09
CA GLN A 316 -31.76 21.58 5.32
C GLN A 316 -31.38 20.09 5.36
N PHE A 317 -30.08 19.76 5.23
CA PHE A 317 -29.63 18.37 5.33
C PHE A 317 -29.80 17.80 6.73
N ARG A 318 -29.56 18.60 7.77
CA ARG A 318 -29.84 18.20 9.16
C ARG A 318 -31.31 17.86 9.35
N ASP A 319 -32.21 18.71 8.84
CA ASP A 319 -33.65 18.52 9.00
C ASP A 319 -34.16 17.32 8.18
N ILE A 320 -33.59 17.06 7.00
CA ILE A 320 -33.83 15.83 6.22
C ILE A 320 -33.32 14.59 6.96
N GLY A 321 -32.12 14.66 7.55
CA GLY A 321 -31.54 13.57 8.33
C GLY A 321 -32.37 13.22 9.56
N ILE A 322 -32.89 14.22 10.27
CA ILE A 322 -33.82 14.03 11.40
C ILE A 322 -35.10 13.35 10.92
N MET A 323 -35.69 13.81 9.82
CA MET A 323 -36.91 13.23 9.25
C MET A 323 -36.71 11.76 8.81
N ALA A 324 -35.60 11.45 8.16
CA ALA A 324 -35.24 10.08 7.79
C ALA A 324 -35.01 9.19 9.02
N GLY A 325 -34.32 9.72 10.05
CA GLY A 325 -34.12 9.03 11.32
C GLY A 325 -35.43 8.72 12.05
N SER A 326 -36.37 9.67 12.11
CA SER A 326 -37.70 9.47 12.68
C SER A 326 -38.49 8.40 11.92
N HIS A 327 -38.44 8.40 10.59
CA HIS A 327 -39.12 7.39 9.78
C HIS A 327 -38.52 5.98 9.99
N LEU A 328 -37.20 5.85 10.06
CA LEU A 328 -36.54 4.58 10.36
C LEU A 328 -36.88 4.08 11.77
N LEU A 329 -36.97 4.99 12.75
CA LEU A 329 -37.37 4.67 14.11
C LEU A 329 -38.84 4.19 14.17
N GLU A 330 -39.76 4.88 13.49
CA GLU A 330 -41.16 4.44 13.36
C GLU A 330 -41.29 3.10 12.62
N THR A 331 -40.52 2.90 11.55
CA THR A 331 -40.50 1.64 10.80
C THR A 331 -39.98 0.50 11.67
N GLY A 332 -38.86 0.71 12.38
CA GLY A 332 -38.29 -0.25 13.31
C GLY A 332 -39.23 -0.58 14.47
N GLN A 333 -39.94 0.41 15.01
CA GLN A 333 -40.97 0.21 16.03
C GLN A 333 -42.13 -0.64 15.48
N SER A 334 -42.59 -0.37 14.26
CA SER A 334 -43.67 -1.14 13.63
C SER A 334 -43.29 -2.60 13.35
N MET A 335 -42.04 -2.84 12.94
CA MET A 335 -41.51 -4.19 12.74
C MET A 335 -41.41 -4.93 14.08
N TYR A 336 -40.91 -4.25 15.12
CA TYR A 336 -40.84 -4.79 16.48
C TYR A 336 -42.24 -5.17 17.03
N ASP A 337 -43.23 -4.30 16.86
CA ASP A 337 -44.61 -4.55 17.28
C ASP A 337 -45.26 -5.69 16.47
N SER A 338 -44.94 -5.81 15.18
CA SER A 338 -45.42 -6.90 14.32
C SER A 338 -44.84 -8.27 14.71
N GLU A 339 -43.56 -8.32 15.10
CA GLU A 339 -42.92 -9.53 15.60
C GLU A 339 -43.43 -9.91 16.99
N GLN A 340 -43.68 -8.93 17.88
CA GLN A 340 -44.36 -9.20 19.15
C GLN A 340 -45.76 -9.78 18.93
N THR A 341 -46.52 -9.24 17.98
CA THR A 341 -47.87 -9.71 17.64
C THR A 341 -47.84 -11.12 17.04
N ARG A 342 -46.81 -11.43 16.23
CA ARG A 342 -46.59 -12.75 15.65
C ARG A 342 -46.19 -13.78 16.72
N ALA A 343 -45.38 -13.38 17.69
CA ALA A 343 -44.99 -14.21 18.82
C ALA A 343 -46.16 -14.51 19.79
N THR A 344 -47.21 -13.69 19.80
CA THR A 344 -48.40 -13.90 20.64
C THR A 344 -49.57 -14.58 19.93
N GLN A 345 -49.47 -14.85 18.61
CA GLN A 345 -50.52 -15.56 17.88
C GLN A 345 -50.39 -17.09 18.09
N PRO A 346 -51.41 -17.79 18.64
CA PRO A 346 -51.37 -19.23 18.82
C PRO A 346 -51.34 -19.92 17.45
N GLN A 347 -50.34 -20.77 17.21
CA GLN A 347 -50.26 -21.60 16.00
C GLN A 347 -51.51 -22.46 15.88
N ALA A 348 -52.39 -22.12 14.93
CA ALA A 348 -53.49 -22.98 14.53
C ALA A 348 -52.94 -24.15 13.70
N GLU A 349 -53.20 -25.35 14.19
CA GLU A 349 -52.86 -26.65 13.63
C GLU A 349 -53.33 -26.76 12.15
N SER A 350 -52.37 -26.91 11.24
CA SER A 350 -52.61 -26.97 9.80
C SER A 350 -53.11 -28.36 9.39
N ALA A 351 -54.38 -28.45 8.98
CA ALA A 351 -54.94 -29.63 8.32
C ALA A 351 -54.73 -29.55 6.81
N GLU A 352 -54.09 -30.58 6.23
CA GLU A 352 -53.84 -30.74 4.79
C GLU A 352 -55.13 -30.80 3.95
N PRO A 353 -55.18 -30.17 2.76
CA PRO A 353 -56.24 -30.42 1.78
C PRO A 353 -55.84 -31.50 0.76
N VAL A 354 -56.76 -32.44 0.58
CA VAL A 354 -56.73 -33.55 -0.41
C VAL A 354 -56.89 -33.03 -1.85
N LYS A 355 -56.01 -33.47 -2.77
CA LYS A 355 -56.11 -33.26 -4.22
C LYS A 355 -57.03 -34.28 -4.89
N PRO A 356 -57.84 -33.91 -5.91
CA PRO A 356 -58.42 -34.88 -6.85
C PRO A 356 -57.73 -34.88 -8.23
N ASN A 357 -57.54 -36.09 -8.73
CA ASN A 357 -57.06 -36.50 -10.06
C ASN A 357 -58.16 -36.34 -11.13
N THR A 358 -57.84 -35.90 -12.36
CA THR A 358 -58.39 -36.50 -13.59
C THR A 358 -57.53 -36.21 -14.84
N ARG A 359 -57.53 -37.19 -15.76
CA ARG A 359 -56.67 -37.44 -16.93
C ARG A 359 -57.44 -37.24 -18.25
N ALA A 360 -56.77 -36.79 -19.32
CA ALA A 360 -56.77 -37.33 -20.71
C ALA A 360 -56.75 -36.29 -21.88
N LEU A 361 -55.84 -36.56 -22.83
CA LEU A 361 -55.57 -36.04 -24.21
C LEU A 361 -56.74 -36.28 -25.22
N PRO A 362 -56.73 -35.85 -26.53
CA PRO A 362 -55.59 -35.60 -27.44
C PRO A 362 -55.67 -34.41 -28.47
N ALA A 363 -54.60 -34.29 -29.29
CA ALA A 363 -54.31 -33.32 -30.38
C ALA A 363 -55.16 -33.48 -31.68
N PRO A 364 -55.05 -32.60 -32.70
CA PRO A 364 -54.03 -32.77 -33.77
C PRO A 364 -53.45 -31.50 -34.47
N THR A 365 -52.23 -31.68 -35.02
CA THR A 365 -51.67 -31.32 -36.35
C THR A 365 -52.01 -29.99 -37.07
N GLU A 366 -50.98 -29.19 -37.44
CA GLU A 366 -50.59 -28.85 -38.84
C GLU A 366 -49.46 -27.79 -38.92
N ALA A 367 -48.47 -28.07 -39.77
CA ALA A 367 -47.51 -27.16 -40.41
C ALA A 367 -47.92 -27.04 -41.91
N PRO A 368 -47.41 -26.13 -42.80
CA PRO A 368 -45.98 -25.84 -42.99
C PRO A 368 -45.59 -24.46 -43.59
N SER A 369 -44.28 -24.32 -43.87
CA SER A 369 -43.63 -23.73 -45.07
C SER A 369 -42.89 -22.37 -44.99
N SER A 370 -41.57 -22.47 -45.22
CA SER A 370 -40.64 -21.42 -45.68
C SER A 370 -40.82 -21.12 -47.18
N PRO A 371 -40.26 -20.01 -47.69
CA PRO A 371 -39.12 -20.18 -48.63
C PRO A 371 -38.06 -19.06 -48.62
N THR A 372 -36.83 -19.44 -48.98
CA THR A 372 -35.75 -18.57 -49.52
C THR A 372 -35.60 -18.87 -51.02
N PRO A 373 -35.18 -17.93 -51.90
CA PRO A 373 -33.81 -18.02 -52.45
C PRO A 373 -33.09 -16.69 -52.87
N ILE A 374 -31.77 -16.62 -52.61
CA ILE A 374 -30.54 -16.29 -53.43
C ILE A 374 -30.67 -15.53 -54.79
N PRO A 375 -29.59 -15.08 -55.53
CA PRO A 375 -28.22 -14.52 -55.26
C PRO A 375 -27.94 -13.19 -56.02
N GLU A 376 -26.78 -12.53 -55.80
CA GLU A 376 -26.04 -11.86 -56.89
C GLU A 376 -24.54 -11.65 -56.60
N SER A 377 -23.76 -11.54 -57.67
CA SER A 377 -22.36 -11.95 -57.87
C SER A 377 -21.32 -10.81 -57.99
N HIS A 378 -20.04 -11.20 -57.82
CA HIS A 378 -18.70 -10.61 -58.16
C HIS A 378 -18.58 -9.72 -59.44
N PRO A 379 -17.40 -9.17 -59.91
CA PRO A 379 -15.96 -9.37 -59.54
C PRO A 379 -14.97 -8.15 -59.70
N VAL A 380 -13.64 -8.44 -59.64
CA VAL A 380 -12.46 -7.75 -60.27
C VAL A 380 -11.75 -6.67 -59.43
N GLY A 381 -10.41 -6.62 -59.23
CA GLY A 381 -9.29 -7.40 -59.80
C GLY A 381 -7.93 -7.12 -59.12
N SER A 382 -6.95 -7.99 -59.45
CA SER A 382 -5.53 -8.09 -59.04
C SER A 382 -4.60 -7.07 -59.77
N PRO A 383 -3.26 -7.28 -59.94
CA PRO A 383 -2.12 -7.61 -59.04
C PRO A 383 -0.85 -6.73 -59.31
N ALA A 384 0.25 -6.94 -58.57
CA ALA A 384 1.68 -7.00 -59.02
C ALA A 384 2.59 -6.95 -57.76
N GLU A 385 3.51 -7.87 -57.41
CA GLU A 385 4.54 -8.65 -58.13
C GLU A 385 5.81 -7.85 -58.48
N GLN A 386 6.94 -8.17 -57.83
CA GLN A 386 8.35 -8.12 -58.30
C GLN A 386 9.28 -8.43 -57.10
N SER A 387 9.89 -9.61 -56.92
CA SER A 387 10.97 -10.32 -57.64
C SER A 387 12.39 -9.71 -57.49
N ILE A 388 13.29 -10.58 -57.00
CA ILE A 388 14.73 -10.44 -56.68
C ILE A 388 15.57 -10.41 -57.99
N PRO A 389 16.86 -9.97 -58.00
CA PRO A 389 17.95 -10.98 -58.01
C PRO A 389 19.31 -10.59 -57.36
N LYS A 390 19.88 -11.57 -56.62
CA LYS A 390 21.26 -12.13 -56.65
C LYS A 390 22.45 -11.33 -57.23
N SER A 391 23.53 -11.14 -56.45
CA SER A 391 24.94 -11.45 -56.84
C SER A 391 25.94 -11.49 -55.65
N THR A 392 26.70 -12.58 -55.54
CA THR A 392 28.05 -12.69 -54.91
C THR A 392 29.12 -12.39 -56.00
N PRO A 393 30.45 -12.13 -55.75
CA PRO A 393 31.37 -12.99 -54.97
C PRO A 393 32.59 -12.32 -54.27
N SER A 394 33.37 -13.15 -53.54
CA SER A 394 34.86 -13.22 -53.47
C SER A 394 35.57 -12.92 -52.13
N THR A 395 36.18 -13.99 -51.60
CA THR A 395 37.29 -14.09 -50.63
C THR A 395 38.62 -13.54 -51.22
N PRO A 396 39.65 -13.23 -50.40
CA PRO A 396 40.71 -14.23 -50.19
C PRO A 396 41.36 -14.30 -48.78
N GLU A 397 41.97 -15.46 -48.58
CA GLU A 397 42.98 -15.97 -47.63
C GLU A 397 43.86 -14.96 -46.84
N THR A 398 44.28 -15.32 -45.62
CA THR A 398 45.71 -15.62 -45.28
C THR A 398 45.88 -16.16 -43.83
N THR A 399 46.29 -17.43 -43.75
CA THR A 399 47.33 -18.10 -42.91
C THR A 399 48.03 -17.36 -41.74
N GLY A 400 48.22 -18.04 -40.59
CA GLY A 400 49.30 -17.66 -39.66
C GLY A 400 49.35 -18.27 -38.24
N GLN A 401 49.72 -19.55 -38.13
CA GLN A 401 50.65 -20.15 -37.13
C GLN A 401 50.49 -19.97 -35.59
N ASN A 402 50.25 -21.13 -34.95
CA ASN A 402 50.71 -21.58 -33.62
C ASN A 402 52.26 -21.53 -33.50
N PRO A 403 52.89 -21.47 -32.30
CA PRO A 403 53.13 -22.70 -31.50
C PRO A 403 53.18 -22.49 -29.94
N VAL A 404 52.68 -23.40 -29.10
CA VAL A 404 53.27 -24.65 -28.51
C VAL A 404 53.67 -24.51 -27.03
N ALA A 405 53.04 -25.40 -26.22
CA ALA A 405 53.48 -26.16 -25.03
C ALA A 405 54.01 -25.46 -23.76
N GLU A 406 53.46 -25.87 -22.62
CA GLU A 406 54.18 -26.80 -21.72
C GLU A 406 53.21 -27.60 -20.83
N LYS A 407 53.66 -28.76 -20.37
CA LYS A 407 52.88 -29.93 -19.93
C LYS A 407 53.56 -30.51 -18.69
N VAL A 408 52.78 -31.18 -17.80
CA VAL A 408 53.18 -32.27 -16.85
C VAL A 408 53.66 -31.83 -15.43
N PRO A 409 53.54 -32.62 -14.33
CA PRO A 409 52.71 -33.81 -13.99
C PRO A 409 51.91 -33.79 -12.65
N THR A 410 50.89 -34.65 -12.64
CA THR A 410 50.43 -35.71 -11.69
C THR A 410 51.24 -36.08 -10.42
N GLN A 411 50.54 -36.29 -9.27
CA GLN A 411 50.41 -37.56 -8.48
C GLN A 411 49.80 -37.32 -7.08
N ALA A 412 48.71 -38.02 -6.72
CA ALA A 412 48.59 -39.10 -5.70
C ALA A 412 48.60 -38.55 -4.24
N GLU A 413 47.84 -39.01 -3.25
CA GLU A 413 47.29 -40.31 -2.89
C GLU A 413 46.32 -40.11 -1.70
N SER A 414 45.35 -41.03 -1.52
CA SER A 414 44.48 -41.14 -0.32
C SER A 414 45.24 -41.90 0.81
N PRO A 415 44.88 -41.78 2.11
CA PRO A 415 43.88 -42.71 2.66
C PRO A 415 43.03 -42.24 3.87
N GLU A 416 41.78 -42.72 3.88
CA GLU A 416 41.10 -43.49 4.95
C GLU A 416 41.60 -43.41 6.43
N LYS A 417 40.76 -42.95 7.38
CA LYS A 417 40.11 -43.77 8.46
C LYS A 417 39.51 -42.98 9.65
N GLN A 418 38.38 -43.55 10.12
CA GLN A 418 37.90 -43.72 11.51
C GLN A 418 37.22 -42.56 12.30
N ALA A 419 35.89 -42.72 12.40
CA ALA A 419 35.08 -42.92 13.61
C ALA A 419 35.37 -42.09 14.88
N SER A 420 34.35 -41.37 15.35
CA SER A 420 34.01 -41.26 16.78
C SER A 420 32.52 -40.97 16.97
N GLN A 421 31.87 -41.88 17.68
CA GLN A 421 30.55 -41.75 18.29
C GLN A 421 30.59 -40.69 19.40
N SER A 422 29.50 -39.97 19.60
CA SER A 422 29.21 -39.32 20.89
C SER A 422 27.71 -39.34 21.15
N ASP A 423 27.36 -40.08 22.19
CA ASP A 423 26.05 -40.17 22.83
C ASP A 423 25.68 -38.83 23.50
N VAL A 424 24.43 -38.40 23.36
CA VAL A 424 23.80 -37.38 24.23
C VAL A 424 22.37 -37.85 24.57
N PRO A 425 21.92 -37.72 25.83
CA PRO A 425 20.78 -38.45 26.37
C PRO A 425 19.44 -37.73 26.18
N ALA A 426 18.39 -38.55 26.16
CA ALA A 426 16.98 -38.17 26.11
C ALA A 426 16.55 -37.32 27.33
N GLN A 427 15.73 -36.31 27.06
CA GLN A 427 14.87 -35.64 28.05
C GLN A 427 13.39 -35.85 27.71
N PRO A 428 12.50 -35.83 28.73
CA PRO A 428 11.19 -36.46 28.67
C PRO A 428 10.09 -35.55 28.11
N GLU A 429 9.08 -36.20 27.53
CA GLU A 429 7.84 -35.63 26.99
C GLU A 429 7.01 -34.93 28.07
N GLU A 430 6.65 -33.67 27.81
CA GLU A 430 5.67 -32.89 28.57
C GLU A 430 4.37 -32.81 27.76
N VAL A 431 3.32 -33.43 28.28
CA VAL A 431 1.97 -33.48 27.68
C VAL A 431 1.20 -32.23 28.08
N THR A 432 0.84 -31.39 27.12
CA THR A 432 -0.14 -30.30 27.28
C THR A 432 -1.45 -30.65 26.58
N PRO A 433 -2.62 -30.43 27.21
CA PRO A 433 -3.92 -30.70 26.59
C PRO A 433 -4.34 -29.53 25.68
N SER A 434 -4.65 -29.83 24.43
CA SER A 434 -5.13 -28.88 23.42
C SER A 434 -6.63 -28.60 23.58
N GLU A 435 -7.01 -27.32 23.59
CA GLU A 435 -8.40 -26.86 23.38
C GLU A 435 -8.82 -27.02 21.90
N PRO A 436 -10.12 -27.16 21.59
CA PRO A 436 -10.60 -27.49 20.25
C PRO A 436 -10.49 -26.29 19.29
N ASP A 437 -9.71 -26.50 18.22
CA ASP A 437 -9.36 -25.52 17.20
C ASP A 437 -10.43 -25.50 16.09
N THR A 438 -11.21 -24.42 16.02
CA THR A 438 -12.29 -24.21 15.02
C THR A 438 -11.74 -23.99 13.60
N ILE A 439 -10.42 -23.80 13.45
CA ILE A 439 -9.73 -23.65 12.16
C ILE A 439 -9.58 -24.98 11.42
N SER A 440 -9.63 -26.11 12.15
CA SER A 440 -9.50 -27.45 11.56
C SER A 440 -10.63 -27.77 10.57
N GLU A 441 -11.87 -27.35 10.87
CA GLU A 441 -13.06 -27.68 10.06
C GLU A 441 -13.08 -27.00 8.68
N ALA A 442 -12.61 -25.77 8.56
CA ALA A 442 -12.53 -25.08 7.26
C ALA A 442 -11.44 -25.69 6.35
N LYS A 443 -10.33 -26.14 6.95
CA LYS A 443 -9.25 -26.83 6.24
C LYS A 443 -9.63 -28.25 5.82
N THR A 444 -10.40 -28.96 6.66
CA THR A 444 -10.92 -30.30 6.30
C THR A 444 -11.93 -30.22 5.16
N LEU A 445 -12.77 -29.18 5.11
CA LEU A 445 -13.70 -28.98 4.00
C LEU A 445 -12.96 -28.69 2.68
N HIS A 446 -11.89 -27.88 2.72
CA HIS A 446 -11.04 -27.62 1.55
C HIS A 446 -10.36 -28.89 1.05
N ASP A 447 -9.72 -29.65 1.94
CA ASP A 447 -9.02 -30.89 1.58
C ASP A 447 -10.00 -31.95 1.06
N GLU A 448 -11.21 -32.04 1.62
CA GLU A 448 -12.27 -32.94 1.14
C GLU A 448 -12.79 -32.54 -0.25
N ILE A 449 -12.92 -31.24 -0.54
CA ILE A 449 -13.32 -30.73 -1.85
C ILE A 449 -12.24 -31.02 -2.90
N VAL A 450 -10.96 -30.78 -2.58
CA VAL A 450 -9.82 -31.06 -3.46
C VAL A 450 -9.71 -32.56 -3.77
N ASP A 451 -9.90 -33.40 -2.76
CA ASP A 451 -9.81 -34.86 -2.91
C ASP A 451 -11.02 -35.45 -3.66
N GLN A 452 -12.20 -34.81 -3.59
CA GLN A 452 -13.36 -35.13 -4.42
C GLN A 452 -13.17 -34.71 -5.90
N VAL A 453 -12.50 -33.57 -6.15
CA VAL A 453 -12.15 -33.12 -7.51
C VAL A 453 -11.16 -34.08 -8.16
N ALA A 454 -10.20 -34.64 -7.41
CA ALA A 454 -9.23 -35.60 -7.91
C ALA A 454 -9.83 -36.97 -8.28
N LYS A 455 -10.98 -37.35 -7.70
CA LYS A 455 -11.58 -38.69 -7.84
C LYS A 455 -12.64 -38.82 -8.93
N GLN A 456 -13.05 -37.75 -9.62
CA GLN A 456 -13.99 -37.87 -10.73
C GLN A 456 -13.28 -38.36 -12.01
N PRO A 457 -13.70 -39.49 -12.61
CA PRO A 457 -13.12 -39.96 -13.87
C PRO A 457 -13.41 -38.95 -14.98
N SER A 458 -12.35 -38.46 -15.61
CA SER A 458 -12.43 -37.49 -16.71
C SER A 458 -13.13 -38.14 -17.91
N GLN A 459 -14.45 -37.97 -18.03
CA GLN A 459 -15.10 -38.12 -19.32
C GLN A 459 -14.60 -36.96 -20.18
N SER A 460 -13.67 -37.23 -21.10
CA SER A 460 -13.19 -36.23 -22.03
C SER A 460 -14.39 -35.76 -22.86
N SER A 461 -14.90 -34.58 -22.54
CA SER A 461 -15.89 -33.89 -23.37
C SER A 461 -15.38 -33.89 -24.82
N THR A 462 -16.18 -34.43 -25.74
CA THR A 462 -15.90 -34.36 -27.17
C THR A 462 -16.13 -32.95 -27.73
N ASN A 463 -16.65 -32.02 -26.93
CA ASN A 463 -16.81 -30.62 -27.30
C ASN A 463 -15.51 -29.84 -27.05
N PRO A 464 -14.80 -29.39 -28.11
CA PRO A 464 -13.53 -28.67 -27.98
C PRO A 464 -13.66 -27.32 -27.26
N GLU A 465 -14.84 -26.70 -27.31
CA GLU A 465 -15.10 -25.43 -26.62
C GLU A 465 -15.07 -25.60 -25.10
N ILE A 466 -15.64 -26.69 -24.60
CA ILE A 466 -15.64 -27.00 -23.17
C ILE A 466 -14.24 -27.31 -22.69
N ALA A 467 -13.47 -28.06 -23.48
CA ALA A 467 -12.07 -28.33 -23.15
C ALA A 467 -11.27 -27.01 -23.05
N ALA A 468 -11.51 -26.06 -23.95
CA ALA A 468 -10.88 -24.74 -23.90
C ALA A 468 -11.30 -23.94 -22.66
N LEU A 469 -12.61 -23.86 -22.34
CA LEU A 469 -13.10 -23.13 -21.16
C LEU A 469 -12.62 -23.76 -19.84
N SER A 470 -12.63 -25.10 -19.75
CA SER A 470 -12.13 -25.85 -18.60
C SER A 470 -10.63 -25.58 -18.39
N SER A 471 -9.84 -25.57 -19.47
CA SER A 471 -8.41 -25.24 -19.42
C SER A 471 -8.16 -23.77 -19.02
N GLN A 472 -8.97 -22.83 -19.48
CA GLN A 472 -8.87 -21.42 -19.07
C GLN A 472 -9.19 -21.24 -17.58
N LEU A 473 -10.22 -21.91 -17.06
CA LEU A 473 -10.54 -21.89 -15.64
C LEU A 473 -9.41 -22.50 -14.79
N ASP A 474 -8.77 -23.57 -15.25
CA ASP A 474 -7.59 -24.14 -14.57
C ASP A 474 -6.42 -23.16 -14.50
N GLN A 475 -6.15 -22.44 -15.59
CA GLN A 475 -5.13 -21.39 -15.58
C GLN A 475 -5.49 -20.26 -14.60
N ILE A 476 -6.77 -19.87 -14.53
CA ILE A 476 -7.24 -18.84 -13.60
C ILE A 476 -7.07 -19.29 -12.14
N ILE A 477 -7.49 -20.52 -11.81
CA ILE A 477 -7.32 -21.10 -10.46
C ILE A 477 -5.84 -21.09 -10.07
N ALA A 478 -4.96 -21.62 -10.91
CA ALA A 478 -3.52 -21.66 -10.63
C ALA A 478 -2.90 -20.25 -10.46
N ASN A 479 -3.43 -19.23 -11.14
CA ASN A 479 -2.98 -17.85 -10.96
C ASN A 479 -3.41 -17.28 -9.61
N PHE A 480 -4.68 -17.46 -9.23
CA PHE A 480 -5.18 -16.98 -7.96
C PHE A 480 -4.56 -17.74 -6.78
N GLU A 481 -4.26 -19.04 -6.90
CA GLU A 481 -3.52 -19.81 -5.89
C GLU A 481 -2.10 -19.25 -5.68
N ARG A 482 -1.39 -18.93 -6.77
CA ARG A 482 -0.07 -18.29 -6.69
C ARG A 482 -0.14 -16.92 -6.02
N MET A 483 -1.16 -16.12 -6.34
CA MET A 483 -1.41 -14.85 -5.65
C MET A 483 -1.71 -15.10 -4.17
N ASN A 484 -2.58 -16.06 -3.84
CA ASN A 484 -2.96 -16.35 -2.45
C ASN A 484 -1.74 -16.72 -1.59
N ALA A 485 -0.83 -17.51 -2.16
CA ALA A 485 0.46 -17.83 -1.54
C ALA A 485 1.36 -16.58 -1.37
N ALA A 486 1.42 -15.69 -2.35
CA ALA A 486 2.21 -14.46 -2.27
C ALA A 486 1.68 -13.47 -1.22
N TRP A 487 0.38 -13.52 -0.92
CA TRP A 487 -0.28 -12.69 0.09
C TRP A 487 -0.41 -13.39 1.46
N ALA A 488 0.43 -14.40 1.74
CA ALA A 488 0.52 -15.03 3.05
C ALA A 488 0.76 -13.98 4.16
N GLY A 489 -0.21 -13.84 5.07
CA GLY A 489 -0.21 -12.84 6.16
C GLY A 489 -1.23 -11.70 6.02
N ASN A 490 -1.96 -11.61 4.90
CA ASN A 490 -3.08 -10.68 4.73
C ASN A 490 -4.41 -11.44 4.64
N GLU A 491 -5.02 -11.78 5.77
CA GLU A 491 -6.23 -12.60 5.85
C GLU A 491 -7.39 -12.10 4.97
N THR A 492 -7.54 -10.78 4.85
CA THR A 492 -8.64 -10.19 4.05
C THR A 492 -8.42 -10.43 2.56
N MET A 493 -7.18 -10.25 2.09
CA MET A 493 -6.84 -10.54 0.70
C MET A 493 -6.92 -12.04 0.42
N GLN A 494 -6.44 -12.88 1.33
CA GLN A 494 -6.50 -14.34 1.18
C GLN A 494 -7.93 -14.85 1.05
N ARG A 495 -8.86 -14.41 1.91
CA ARG A 495 -10.29 -14.75 1.79
C ARG A 495 -10.89 -14.31 0.45
N SER A 496 -10.48 -13.15 -0.06
CA SER A 496 -10.95 -12.65 -1.36
C SER A 496 -10.44 -13.53 -2.51
N LEU A 497 -9.18 -13.96 -2.45
CA LEU A 497 -8.57 -14.83 -3.46
C LEU A 497 -9.16 -16.25 -3.41
N GLU A 498 -9.41 -16.78 -2.22
CA GLU A 498 -10.10 -18.06 -2.00
C GLU A 498 -11.51 -18.06 -2.61
N TYR A 499 -12.26 -16.97 -2.44
CA TYR A 499 -13.57 -16.80 -3.07
C TYR A 499 -13.50 -16.89 -4.61
N TYR A 500 -12.51 -16.25 -5.24
CA TYR A 500 -12.35 -16.33 -6.70
C TYR A 500 -11.91 -17.72 -7.20
N ILE A 501 -11.06 -18.40 -6.43
CA ILE A 501 -10.67 -19.80 -6.70
C ILE A 501 -11.93 -20.70 -6.66
N GLU A 502 -12.76 -20.54 -5.64
CA GLU A 502 -13.99 -21.32 -5.49
C GLU A 502 -14.99 -21.06 -6.63
N GLN A 503 -15.21 -19.79 -7.01
CA GLN A 503 -16.07 -19.43 -8.14
C GLN A 503 -15.60 -20.06 -9.47
N ALA A 504 -14.29 -20.01 -9.74
CA ALA A 504 -13.71 -20.63 -10.94
C ALA A 504 -13.87 -22.16 -10.92
N ALA A 505 -13.62 -22.80 -9.78
CA ALA A 505 -13.78 -24.24 -9.59
C ALA A 505 -15.24 -24.70 -9.70
N GLU A 506 -16.19 -23.92 -9.18
CA GLU A 506 -17.63 -24.19 -9.32
C GLU A 506 -18.08 -24.07 -10.78
N SER A 507 -17.65 -23.02 -11.49
CA SER A 507 -17.94 -22.86 -12.91
C SER A 507 -17.39 -24.02 -13.74
N LYS A 508 -16.15 -24.45 -13.47
CA LYS A 508 -15.54 -25.63 -14.10
C LYS A 508 -16.37 -26.88 -13.89
N ARG A 509 -16.83 -27.12 -12.65
CA ARG A 509 -17.73 -28.25 -12.31
C ARG A 509 -19.06 -28.17 -13.08
N LYS A 510 -19.66 -26.98 -13.20
CA LYS A 510 -20.92 -26.78 -13.95
C LYS A 510 -20.78 -27.08 -15.44
N ILE A 511 -19.71 -26.61 -16.09
CA ILE A 511 -19.51 -26.85 -17.52
C ILE A 511 -19.22 -28.33 -17.80
N ASN A 512 -18.41 -28.98 -16.94
CA ASN A 512 -18.11 -30.40 -17.09
C ASN A 512 -19.34 -31.30 -16.85
N SER A 513 -20.24 -30.90 -15.93
CA SER A 513 -21.47 -31.66 -15.64
C SER A 513 -22.60 -31.40 -16.64
N ASN A 514 -22.65 -30.21 -17.25
CA ASN A 514 -23.69 -29.81 -18.21
C ASN A 514 -23.08 -29.33 -19.52
N PRO A 515 -22.40 -30.20 -20.28
CA PRO A 515 -21.60 -29.78 -21.42
C PRO A 515 -22.42 -29.21 -22.60
N ASN A 516 -23.73 -29.45 -22.64
CA ASN A 516 -24.59 -28.99 -23.72
C ASN A 516 -25.50 -27.81 -23.31
N ASP A 517 -25.32 -27.27 -22.11
CA ASP A 517 -26.14 -26.16 -21.61
C ASP A 517 -25.53 -24.82 -22.03
N ALA A 518 -26.23 -24.11 -22.92
CA ALA A 518 -25.78 -22.84 -23.48
C ALA A 518 -25.64 -21.72 -22.43
N ASP A 519 -26.49 -21.73 -21.39
CA ASP A 519 -26.44 -20.72 -20.33
C ASP A 519 -25.24 -20.97 -19.42
N VAL A 520 -24.92 -22.24 -19.13
CA VAL A 520 -23.72 -22.61 -18.38
C VAL A 520 -22.45 -22.20 -19.12
N ILE A 521 -22.39 -22.42 -20.44
CA ILE A 521 -21.27 -22.01 -21.29
C ILE A 521 -21.14 -20.48 -21.35
N ALA A 522 -22.26 -19.75 -21.49
CA ALA A 522 -22.25 -18.29 -21.50
C ALA A 522 -21.75 -17.71 -20.16
N ASN A 523 -22.31 -18.18 -19.04
CA ASN A 523 -21.91 -17.76 -17.69
C ASN A 523 -20.44 -18.04 -17.41
N ALA A 524 -19.89 -19.15 -17.93
CA ALA A 524 -18.48 -19.46 -17.82
C ALA A 524 -17.58 -18.45 -18.56
N ARG A 525 -17.97 -18.02 -19.77
CA ARG A 525 -17.22 -17.00 -20.52
C ARG A 525 -17.22 -15.66 -19.80
N ASP A 526 -18.39 -15.24 -19.30
CA ASP A 526 -18.53 -13.98 -18.57
C ASP A 526 -17.69 -14.01 -17.28
N LEU A 527 -17.75 -15.11 -16.52
CA LEU A 527 -16.91 -15.28 -15.33
C LEU A 527 -15.41 -15.27 -15.65
N ILE A 528 -14.98 -15.95 -16.71
CA ILE A 528 -13.56 -15.94 -17.15
C ILE A 528 -13.13 -14.51 -17.47
N GLN A 529 -13.97 -13.71 -18.11
CA GLN A 529 -13.69 -12.31 -18.41
C GLN A 529 -13.55 -11.48 -17.12
N ASP A 530 -14.51 -11.60 -16.20
CA ASP A 530 -14.51 -10.87 -14.92
C ASP A 530 -13.32 -11.23 -14.04
N LEU A 531 -12.97 -12.52 -13.96
CA LEU A 531 -11.84 -13.02 -13.20
C LEU A 531 -10.50 -12.57 -13.80
N ASN A 532 -10.38 -12.49 -15.13
CA ASN A 532 -9.18 -11.95 -15.77
C ASN A 532 -9.01 -10.45 -15.53
N GLU A 533 -10.10 -9.67 -15.53
CA GLU A 533 -10.07 -8.25 -15.20
C GLU A 533 -9.72 -8.03 -13.72
N THR A 534 -10.32 -8.80 -12.82
CA THR A 534 -9.98 -8.81 -11.40
C THR A 534 -8.50 -9.14 -11.19
N ARG A 535 -7.98 -10.17 -11.87
CA ARG A 535 -6.56 -10.51 -11.85
C ARG A 535 -5.69 -9.35 -12.33
N ARG A 536 -6.10 -8.64 -13.39
CA ARG A 536 -5.37 -7.48 -13.92
C ARG A 536 -5.33 -6.33 -12.91
N GLN A 537 -6.41 -6.10 -12.17
CA GLN A 537 -6.49 -5.07 -11.14
C GLN A 537 -5.68 -5.42 -9.88
N LEU A 538 -5.66 -6.70 -9.51
CA LEU A 538 -4.91 -7.19 -8.35
C LEU A 538 -3.42 -7.44 -8.66
N ARG A 539 -3.02 -7.48 -9.94
CA ARG A 539 -1.61 -7.57 -10.31
C ARG A 539 -0.94 -6.25 -9.91
N PRO A 540 0.12 -6.26 -9.09
CA PRO A 540 0.87 -5.05 -8.79
C PRO A 540 1.32 -4.42 -10.12
N ARG A 541 0.86 -3.19 -10.39
CA ARG A 541 1.18 -2.45 -11.63
C ARG A 541 2.69 -2.20 -11.68
N THR A 542 3.38 -2.91 -12.57
CA THR A 542 4.81 -2.69 -12.87
C THR A 542 5.05 -1.78 -14.08
N GLU A 543 4.01 -1.16 -14.67
CA GLU A 543 4.20 -0.19 -15.76
C GLU A 543 4.28 1.26 -15.23
N PRO A 544 5.27 2.07 -15.67
CA PRO A 544 5.30 3.49 -15.39
C PRO A 544 4.17 4.19 -16.17
N GLU A 545 3.15 4.68 -15.45
CA GLU A 545 2.13 5.54 -16.04
C GLU A 545 2.79 6.74 -16.73
N ARG A 546 2.64 6.79 -18.06
CA ARG A 546 3.00 7.92 -18.90
C ARG A 546 2.07 9.09 -18.53
N LYS A 547 2.46 9.87 -17.53
CA LYS A 547 1.80 11.12 -17.17
C LYS A 547 1.83 12.07 -18.37
N THR A 548 0.69 12.25 -19.02
CA THR A 548 0.44 13.42 -19.88
C THR A 548 0.65 14.68 -19.05
N ALA A 549 1.58 15.51 -19.51
CA ALA A 549 1.99 16.73 -18.83
C ALA A 549 0.80 17.70 -18.65
N PRO A 550 0.53 18.22 -17.44
CA PRO A 550 -0.35 19.36 -17.29
C PRO A 550 0.37 20.62 -17.81
N GLU A 551 -0.39 21.49 -18.47
CA GLU A 551 0.07 22.78 -18.98
C GLU A 551 0.78 23.59 -17.88
N ARG A 552 1.99 24.03 -18.20
CA ARG A 552 2.85 24.90 -17.40
C ARG A 552 2.14 26.22 -17.12
N SER A 553 1.78 26.47 -15.85
CA SER A 553 1.75 27.82 -15.31
C SER A 553 3.16 28.21 -14.86
N THR A 554 3.61 29.37 -15.32
CA THR A 554 4.96 29.91 -15.11
C THR A 554 5.11 30.50 -13.71
N GLU A 555 5.64 29.74 -12.76
CA GLU A 555 6.41 30.30 -11.64
C GLU A 555 7.73 29.54 -11.53
N THR A 556 8.79 30.18 -12.03
CA THR A 556 10.15 29.65 -12.11
C THR A 556 10.79 29.63 -10.72
N LYS A 557 10.77 28.47 -10.05
CA LYS A 557 11.72 28.20 -8.97
C LYS A 557 13.04 27.76 -9.62
N VAL A 558 14.02 28.65 -9.64
CA VAL A 558 15.39 28.37 -10.12
C VAL A 558 15.99 27.31 -9.20
N THR A 559 16.08 26.07 -9.67
CA THR A 559 16.95 25.06 -9.08
C THR A 559 18.39 25.41 -9.47
N GLU A 560 19.13 26.00 -8.53
CA GLU A 560 20.55 26.30 -8.70
C GLU A 560 21.33 25.00 -8.95
N GLY A 561 22.15 24.99 -10.01
CA GLY A 561 23.08 23.89 -10.27
C GLY A 561 24.19 23.78 -9.21
N PRO A 562 24.99 22.71 -9.23
CA PRO A 562 26.08 22.52 -8.27
C PRO A 562 27.11 23.66 -8.36
N GLN A 563 27.36 24.33 -7.24
CA GLN A 563 28.29 25.46 -7.13
C GLN A 563 29.75 24.98 -7.10
N THR A 564 30.61 25.58 -7.91
CA THR A 564 32.06 25.39 -7.88
C THR A 564 32.72 26.34 -6.87
N PRO A 565 33.96 26.09 -6.41
CA PRO A 565 34.63 27.01 -5.49
C PRO A 565 34.87 28.42 -6.06
N VAL A 566 34.75 28.59 -7.38
CA VAL A 566 34.80 29.92 -8.04
C VAL A 566 33.45 30.62 -7.94
N ASP A 567 32.34 29.89 -7.99
CA ASP A 567 30.98 30.43 -7.89
C ASP A 567 30.69 30.98 -6.47
N LEU A 568 31.49 30.54 -5.50
CA LEU A 568 31.47 31.02 -4.11
C LEU A 568 32.42 32.18 -3.86
N ILE A 569 33.02 32.81 -4.87
CA ILE A 569 33.87 33.99 -4.67
C ILE A 569 33.15 35.23 -5.21
N GLN A 570 32.77 36.14 -4.33
CA GLN A 570 32.33 37.49 -4.69
C GLN A 570 33.32 38.51 -4.13
N GLU A 571 33.72 39.46 -4.98
CA GLU A 571 34.64 40.55 -4.62
C GLU A 571 35.98 40.09 -4.02
N GLY A 572 36.47 38.93 -4.45
CA GLY A 572 37.73 38.36 -3.97
C GLY A 572 37.67 37.76 -2.56
N GLN A 573 36.47 37.54 -2.01
CA GLN A 573 36.26 36.80 -0.77
C GLN A 573 35.35 35.60 -1.03
N PHE A 574 35.52 34.53 -0.24
CA PHE A 574 34.59 33.40 -0.28
C PHE A 574 33.26 33.85 0.36
N THR A 575 32.19 33.88 -0.44
CA THR A 575 30.83 34.28 -0.08
C THR A 575 29.87 33.17 -0.49
N GLY A 576 29.26 32.52 0.50
CA GLY A 576 28.30 31.43 0.32
C GLY A 576 27.63 31.09 1.65
N TYR A 577 26.48 30.41 1.62
CA TYR A 577 25.75 30.04 2.83
C TYR A 577 26.31 28.75 3.45
N GLY A 578 26.74 28.82 4.72
CA GLY A 578 27.03 27.66 5.56
C GLY A 578 28.52 27.29 5.71
N ASN A 579 28.75 26.08 6.21
CA ASN A 579 30.06 25.58 6.66
C ASN A 579 31.11 25.44 5.53
N ASP A 580 30.67 25.41 4.27
CA ASP A 580 31.56 25.22 3.12
C ASP A 580 32.42 26.45 2.83
N THR A 581 31.86 27.66 3.00
CA THR A 581 32.58 28.93 2.88
C THR A 581 33.72 29.02 3.91
N ASP A 582 33.46 28.58 5.14
CA ASP A 582 34.46 28.57 6.22
C ASP A 582 35.57 27.54 5.97
N ARG A 583 35.22 26.37 5.41
CA ARG A 583 36.20 25.34 5.03
C ARG A 583 37.10 25.80 3.90
N LEU A 584 36.56 26.42 2.85
CA LEU A 584 37.35 26.97 1.74
C LEU A 584 38.27 28.10 2.20
N ARG A 585 37.76 29.00 3.04
CA ARG A 585 38.55 30.07 3.66
C ARG A 585 39.71 29.51 4.47
N THR A 586 39.44 28.52 5.32
CA THR A 586 40.45 27.84 6.13
C THR A 586 41.52 27.16 5.26
N ALA A 587 41.09 26.47 4.19
CA ALA A 587 42.01 25.81 3.24
C ALA A 587 42.88 26.83 2.48
N TYR A 588 42.30 27.95 2.06
CA TYR A 588 43.05 29.02 1.40
C TYR A 588 44.04 29.70 2.35
N GLU A 589 43.66 29.98 3.59
CA GLU A 589 44.57 30.54 4.61
C GLU A 589 45.74 29.62 4.91
N ALA A 590 45.50 28.31 5.01
CA ALA A 590 46.56 27.30 5.17
C ALA A 590 47.53 27.31 3.97
N TYR A 591 47.01 27.39 2.74
CA TYR A 591 47.83 27.56 1.53
C TYR A 591 48.66 28.85 1.56
N ARG A 592 48.01 29.99 1.85
CA ARG A 592 48.64 31.32 1.90
C ARG A 592 49.79 31.34 2.90
N ASN A 593 49.57 30.83 4.11
CA ASN A 593 50.58 30.74 5.15
C ASN A 593 51.77 29.85 4.71
N LYS A 594 51.52 28.76 3.98
CA LYS A 594 52.57 27.89 3.44
C LYS A 594 53.41 28.56 2.36
N GLN A 595 52.81 29.40 1.50
CA GLN A 595 53.55 30.13 0.47
C GLN A 595 54.39 31.26 1.09
N ILE A 596 53.84 31.99 2.07
CA ILE A 596 54.58 33.03 2.83
C ILE A 596 55.81 32.42 3.49
N LYS A 597 55.66 31.27 4.19
CA LYS A 597 56.80 30.56 4.81
C LYS A 597 57.87 30.13 3.80
N LYS A 598 57.50 29.91 2.53
CA LYS A 598 58.42 29.50 1.46
C LYS A 598 58.95 30.68 0.64
N ASN A 599 58.61 31.92 1.01
CA ASN A 599 58.90 33.13 0.25
C ASN A 599 58.48 33.03 -1.24
N LYS A 600 57.31 32.44 -1.48
CA LYS A 600 56.72 32.29 -2.81
C LYS A 600 55.54 33.26 -2.99
N PRO A 601 55.26 33.72 -4.22
CA PRO A 601 54.11 34.58 -4.49
C PRO A 601 52.82 33.86 -4.09
N VAL A 602 51.96 34.57 -3.35
CA VAL A 602 50.65 34.10 -2.91
C VAL A 602 49.64 34.40 -4.02
N LEU A 603 48.92 33.39 -4.48
CA LEU A 603 47.82 33.56 -5.44
C LEU A 603 46.64 34.27 -4.78
N SER A 604 45.84 35.00 -5.57
CA SER A 604 44.54 35.50 -5.11
C SER A 604 43.60 34.33 -4.74
N PRO A 605 42.56 34.55 -3.90
CA PRO A 605 41.58 33.51 -3.59
C PRO A 605 40.94 32.91 -4.84
N GLU A 606 40.66 33.74 -5.85
CA GLU A 606 40.07 33.35 -7.12
C GLU A 606 41.04 32.49 -7.96
N ASP A 607 42.29 32.91 -8.12
CA ASP A 607 43.30 32.14 -8.85
C ASP A 607 43.63 30.82 -8.15
N TRP A 608 43.65 30.83 -6.81
CA TRP A 608 43.81 29.62 -6.02
C TRP A 608 42.64 28.66 -6.26
N ALA A 609 41.40 29.14 -6.17
CA ALA A 609 40.18 28.36 -6.38
C ALA A 609 40.11 27.80 -7.79
N ARG A 610 40.40 28.59 -8.83
CA ARG A 610 40.50 28.15 -10.24
C ARG A 610 41.50 27.01 -10.41
N ARG A 611 42.64 27.05 -9.70
CA ARG A 611 43.64 25.97 -9.72
C ARG A 611 43.22 24.72 -8.97
N GLN A 612 42.28 24.82 -8.03
CA GLN A 612 41.75 23.64 -7.33
C GLN A 612 40.72 22.85 -8.14
N ILE A 613 40.33 23.31 -9.34
CA ILE A 613 39.34 22.62 -10.18
C ILE A 613 39.98 21.42 -10.92
N THR A 614 41.31 21.32 -10.96
CA THR A 614 42.03 20.25 -11.69
C THR A 614 43.26 19.73 -10.91
N GLY A 615 43.68 18.49 -11.21
CA GLY A 615 44.98 17.95 -10.77
C GLY A 615 45.13 17.60 -9.28
N GLU A 616 46.38 17.56 -8.80
CA GLU A 616 46.74 17.26 -7.40
C GLU A 616 46.11 18.22 -6.36
N PRO A 617 45.96 19.53 -6.62
CA PRO A 617 45.29 20.44 -5.70
C PRO A 617 43.81 20.10 -5.47
N ARG A 618 43.10 19.59 -6.49
CA ARG A 618 41.72 19.09 -6.36
C ARG A 618 41.61 17.92 -5.36
N ARG A 619 42.58 17.01 -5.39
CA ARG A 619 42.68 15.87 -4.46
C ARG A 619 42.77 16.29 -2.99
N ILE A 620 43.27 17.50 -2.72
CA ILE A 620 43.35 18.07 -1.38
C ILE A 620 41.99 18.63 -0.97
N LEU A 621 41.26 19.29 -1.89
CA LEU A 621 39.90 19.76 -1.63
C LEU A 621 38.89 18.62 -1.44
N ASP A 622 38.98 17.56 -2.25
CA ASP A 622 38.10 16.38 -2.13
C ASP A 622 38.28 15.65 -0.79
N LYS A 623 39.41 15.87 -0.08
CA LYS A 623 39.65 15.36 1.28
C LYS A 623 39.14 16.28 2.39
N LEU A 624 38.93 17.56 2.07
CA LEU A 624 38.57 18.61 3.05
C LEU A 624 37.08 18.99 2.97
N LEU A 625 36.41 18.65 1.87
CA LEU A 625 35.00 18.97 1.60
C LEU A 625 34.18 17.68 1.48
N PRO A 626 32.86 17.72 1.76
CA PRO A 626 32.00 16.53 1.67
C PRO A 626 31.98 15.92 0.26
N GLU A 627 31.69 14.62 0.19
CA GLU A 627 31.56 13.89 -1.07
C GLU A 627 30.42 14.49 -1.92
N GLY A 628 30.66 14.74 -3.22
CA GLY A 628 29.68 15.33 -4.14
C GLY A 628 29.91 16.80 -4.53
N TRP A 629 30.89 17.48 -3.94
CA TRP A 629 31.05 18.94 -4.04
C TRP A 629 31.57 19.49 -5.40
N ALA A 630 32.14 18.68 -6.31
CA ALA A 630 32.23 19.07 -7.72
C ALA A 630 32.47 17.85 -8.64
N ARG A 631 31.69 17.72 -9.71
CA ARG A 631 31.92 16.70 -10.76
C ARG A 631 32.89 17.21 -11.83
N ARG A 632 33.68 16.30 -12.42
CA ARG A 632 34.72 16.55 -13.43
C ARG A 632 34.17 17.25 -14.67
N SER A 633 34.60 18.49 -14.91
CA SER A 633 34.48 19.16 -16.22
C SER A 633 35.75 18.87 -17.04
N GLY A 634 35.71 17.82 -17.87
CA GLY A 634 36.67 17.67 -18.97
C GLY A 634 37.40 16.33 -19.03
N SER A 635 36.84 15.39 -19.80
CA SER A 635 37.57 14.59 -20.80
C SER A 635 36.63 13.57 -21.44
N GLN A 636 36.55 13.60 -22.78
CA GLN A 636 35.80 12.72 -23.68
C GLN A 636 34.28 13.01 -23.78
N PRO A 637 33.65 12.79 -24.96
CA PRO A 637 32.19 12.83 -25.11
C PRO A 637 31.56 12.06 -23.95
N LYS A 638 30.54 12.65 -23.32
CA LYS A 638 30.02 12.17 -22.04
C LYS A 638 29.68 10.69 -22.20
N LYS A 639 30.05 9.84 -21.24
CA LYS A 639 29.52 8.46 -21.17
C LYS A 639 27.98 8.41 -21.22
N ALA A 640 27.32 9.53 -20.94
CA ALA A 640 25.89 9.76 -21.02
C ALA A 640 25.34 10.04 -22.44
N GLU A 641 26.20 10.19 -23.45
CA GLU A 641 25.84 10.43 -24.87
C GLU A 641 26.20 9.18 -25.69
N ARG A 642 25.73 8.00 -25.28
CA ARG A 642 25.90 6.74 -26.03
C ARG A 642 24.54 6.11 -26.28
N GLY A 643 24.37 5.49 -27.44
CA GLY A 643 23.13 4.90 -27.94
C GLY A 643 22.59 3.79 -27.05
N VAL A 644 21.31 3.49 -27.22
CA VAL A 644 20.60 2.40 -26.55
C VAL A 644 20.42 1.27 -27.55
N VAL A 645 20.89 0.07 -27.20
CA VAL A 645 20.67 -1.15 -27.99
C VAL A 645 19.54 -1.93 -27.33
N HIS A 646 18.42 -2.16 -28.02
CA HIS A 646 17.39 -3.07 -27.52
C HIS A 646 17.74 -4.50 -27.93
N VAL A 647 17.88 -5.39 -26.94
CA VAL A 647 18.34 -6.76 -27.13
C VAL A 647 17.21 -7.71 -26.78
N GLU A 648 16.80 -8.53 -27.73
CA GLU A 648 15.96 -9.70 -27.46
C GLU A 648 16.85 -10.85 -26.93
N ILE A 649 16.60 -11.29 -25.70
CA ILE A 649 17.37 -12.34 -25.03
C ILE A 649 17.02 -13.67 -25.67
N THR A 650 17.99 -14.38 -26.24
CA THR A 650 17.75 -15.69 -26.86
C THR A 650 18.17 -16.83 -25.94
N GLU A 651 17.59 -18.02 -26.13
CA GLU A 651 18.00 -19.22 -25.39
C GLU A 651 19.49 -19.54 -25.60
N LYS A 652 19.98 -19.38 -26.84
CA LYS A 652 21.40 -19.56 -27.19
C LYS A 652 22.32 -18.64 -26.41
N MET A 653 21.94 -17.37 -26.21
CA MET A 653 22.72 -16.42 -25.40
C MET A 653 22.85 -16.89 -23.95
N LEU A 654 21.77 -17.39 -23.36
CA LEU A 654 21.76 -17.90 -21.98
C LEU A 654 22.52 -19.24 -21.85
N GLN A 655 22.54 -20.06 -22.90
CA GLN A 655 23.37 -21.27 -22.97
C GLN A 655 24.86 -20.94 -23.09
N ASP A 656 25.23 -19.97 -23.94
CA ASP A 656 26.63 -19.56 -24.16
C ASP A 656 27.19 -18.76 -22.97
N VAL A 657 26.33 -18.04 -22.25
CA VAL A 657 26.67 -17.27 -21.04
C VAL A 657 25.81 -17.77 -19.88
N PRO A 658 26.12 -18.96 -19.32
CA PRO A 658 25.28 -19.61 -18.32
C PRO A 658 25.23 -18.78 -17.03
N TYR A 659 24.01 -18.64 -16.50
CA TYR A 659 23.78 -18.02 -15.19
C TYR A 659 24.24 -18.98 -14.08
N PRO A 660 24.94 -18.51 -13.04
CA PRO A 660 25.54 -19.36 -12.02
C PRO A 660 24.51 -19.83 -10.96
N VAL A 661 23.42 -20.47 -11.38
CA VAL A 661 22.28 -20.89 -10.53
C VAL A 661 22.67 -21.69 -9.28
N GLU A 662 23.77 -22.45 -9.32
CA GLU A 662 24.23 -23.24 -8.17
C GLU A 662 24.98 -22.42 -7.12
N GLU A 663 25.45 -21.22 -7.47
CA GLU A 663 26.30 -20.39 -6.61
C GLU A 663 25.63 -19.08 -6.17
N VAL A 664 24.42 -18.79 -6.65
CA VAL A 664 23.70 -17.55 -6.33
C VAL A 664 22.29 -17.86 -5.85
N SER A 665 21.85 -17.14 -4.83
CA SER A 665 20.52 -17.30 -4.21
C SER A 665 19.38 -16.75 -5.07
N ILE A 666 19.69 -15.86 -6.01
CA ILE A 666 18.70 -15.15 -6.82
C ILE A 666 18.39 -15.96 -8.10
N PRO A 667 17.11 -16.21 -8.42
CA PRO A 667 16.75 -16.86 -9.69
C PRO A 667 17.21 -16.03 -10.90
N LEU A 668 17.27 -16.66 -12.07
CA LEU A 668 17.61 -15.99 -13.32
C LEU A 668 16.67 -14.78 -13.54
N PRO A 669 17.19 -13.55 -13.68
CA PRO A 669 16.36 -12.35 -13.69
C PRO A 669 15.78 -12.01 -15.07
N ILE A 670 16.07 -12.80 -16.11
CA ILE A 670 15.65 -12.59 -17.49
C ILE A 670 15.25 -13.92 -18.12
N ASP A 671 14.20 -13.91 -18.92
CA ASP A 671 13.73 -15.07 -19.66
C ASP A 671 14.13 -14.96 -21.15
N PRO A 672 14.19 -16.09 -21.89
CA PRO A 672 14.20 -16.03 -23.35
C PRO A 672 13.02 -15.19 -23.88
N GLU A 673 13.24 -14.49 -25.00
CA GLU A 673 12.31 -13.56 -25.67
C GLU A 673 12.15 -12.19 -24.98
N ASP A 674 12.75 -11.97 -23.80
CA ASP A 674 12.74 -10.65 -23.16
C ASP A 674 13.46 -9.60 -24.02
N ILE A 675 12.84 -8.43 -24.22
CA ILE A 675 13.46 -7.30 -24.92
C ILE A 675 13.96 -6.27 -23.91
N ILE A 676 15.28 -6.19 -23.76
CA ILE A 676 15.92 -5.42 -22.70
C ILE A 676 16.88 -4.36 -23.29
N PRO A 677 16.83 -3.09 -22.83
CA PRO A 677 17.72 -2.06 -23.35
C PRO A 677 19.11 -2.13 -22.68
N LEU A 678 20.16 -2.19 -23.49
CA LEU A 678 21.56 -2.11 -23.10
C LEU A 678 22.13 -0.68 -23.34
N LYS A 679 22.62 -0.06 -22.27
CA LYS A 679 23.07 1.35 -22.18
C LYS A 679 24.49 1.45 -21.64
N ALA A 680 25.21 2.53 -21.96
CA ALA A 680 26.64 2.59 -21.66
C ALA A 680 27.04 2.78 -20.18
N SER A 681 26.17 3.40 -19.39
CA SER A 681 26.23 3.54 -17.94
C SER A 681 25.12 4.50 -17.54
N SER A 682 24.39 4.22 -16.46
CA SER A 682 23.75 5.29 -15.70
C SER A 682 24.67 5.72 -14.55
N ASP A 683 24.39 6.88 -13.98
CA ASP A 683 25.00 7.30 -12.72
C ASP A 683 24.54 6.34 -11.62
N ARG A 684 25.47 5.55 -11.06
CA ARG A 684 25.19 4.74 -9.88
C ARG A 684 25.19 5.65 -8.65
N PRO A 685 24.15 5.62 -7.80
CA PRO A 685 24.18 6.32 -6.53
C PRO A 685 25.34 5.80 -5.65
N PRO A 686 25.84 6.61 -4.70
CA PRO A 686 26.77 6.12 -3.68
C PRO A 686 26.23 4.88 -2.96
N THR A 687 27.11 3.95 -2.58
CA THR A 687 26.71 2.71 -1.89
C THR A 687 25.97 2.98 -0.58
N SER A 688 26.35 4.03 0.16
CA SER A 688 25.63 4.46 1.38
C SER A 688 24.18 4.82 1.09
N ASP A 689 23.94 5.52 -0.02
CA ASP A 689 22.62 5.99 -0.41
C ASP A 689 21.76 4.81 -0.87
N LEU A 690 22.36 3.86 -1.61
CA LEU A 690 21.68 2.61 -1.98
C LEU A 690 21.30 1.78 -0.76
N ARG A 691 22.18 1.66 0.24
CA ARG A 691 21.88 0.92 1.49
C ARG A 691 20.73 1.56 2.25
N LYS A 692 20.80 2.88 2.43
CA LYS A 692 19.76 3.66 3.08
C LYS A 692 18.42 3.48 2.37
N TRP A 693 18.44 3.68 1.05
CA TRP A 693 17.25 3.62 0.22
C TRP A 693 16.65 2.20 0.17
N PHE A 694 17.48 1.15 0.14
CA PHE A 694 17.05 -0.24 0.30
C PHE A 694 16.35 -0.47 1.65
N LEU A 695 16.94 0.00 2.76
CA LEU A 695 16.34 -0.16 4.10
C LEU A 695 15.04 0.63 4.28
N GLU A 696 14.93 1.82 3.68
CA GLU A 696 13.70 2.61 3.71
C GLU A 696 12.54 1.91 3.00
N ARG A 697 12.85 1.09 1.98
CA ARG A 697 11.87 0.37 1.16
C ARG A 697 11.94 -1.15 1.34
N LEU A 698 12.55 -1.62 2.41
CA LEU A 698 12.70 -3.06 2.65
C LEU A 698 11.33 -3.75 2.66
N SER A 699 10.31 -3.10 3.22
CA SER A 699 8.92 -3.59 3.24
C SER A 699 8.25 -3.70 1.87
N GLU A 700 8.82 -3.08 0.84
CA GLU A 700 8.33 -3.13 -0.55
C GLU A 700 9.02 -4.25 -1.35
N THR A 701 9.99 -4.95 -0.75
CA THR A 701 10.73 -6.06 -1.38
C THR A 701 9.98 -7.39 -1.22
N ASN A 702 10.38 -8.44 -1.94
CA ASN A 702 9.83 -9.79 -1.75
C ASN A 702 10.03 -10.28 -0.29
N ASN A 703 8.97 -10.81 0.32
CA ASN A 703 8.95 -11.37 1.68
C ASN A 703 10.09 -12.35 1.97
N GLU A 704 10.47 -13.19 1.01
CA GLU A 704 11.58 -14.13 1.18
C GLU A 704 12.93 -13.41 1.32
N ALA A 705 13.18 -12.42 0.47
CA ALA A 705 14.39 -11.60 0.54
C ALA A 705 14.43 -10.75 1.83
N ILE A 706 13.28 -10.26 2.29
CA ILE A 706 13.14 -9.58 3.58
C ILE A 706 13.53 -10.53 4.73
N ALA A 707 12.98 -11.75 4.75
CA ALA A 707 13.26 -12.73 5.79
C ALA A 707 14.74 -13.12 5.84
N GLN A 708 15.36 -13.39 4.69
CA GLN A 708 16.80 -13.68 4.60
C GLN A 708 17.65 -12.50 5.07
N PHE A 709 17.29 -11.27 4.69
CA PHE A 709 18.00 -10.07 5.11
C PHE A 709 17.90 -9.83 6.62
N ILE A 710 16.71 -9.96 7.20
CA ILE A 710 16.48 -9.81 8.65
C ILE A 710 17.26 -10.86 9.43
N GLU A 711 17.28 -12.11 8.98
CA GLU A 711 18.06 -13.17 9.64
C GLU A 711 19.56 -12.89 9.56
N ALA A 712 20.05 -12.38 8.43
CA ALA A 712 21.43 -11.93 8.30
C ALA A 712 21.75 -10.72 9.21
N GLN A 713 20.83 -9.77 9.38
CA GLN A 713 20.99 -8.65 10.33
C GLN A 713 21.10 -9.16 11.76
N LYS A 714 20.23 -10.09 12.15
CA LYS A 714 20.23 -10.70 13.48
C LYS A 714 21.54 -11.45 13.75
N THR A 715 21.96 -12.30 12.81
CA THR A 715 23.24 -13.02 12.89
C THR A 715 24.43 -12.05 13.00
N THR A 716 24.37 -10.92 12.32
CA THR A 716 25.40 -9.86 12.40
C THR A 716 25.42 -9.20 13.77
N ALA A 717 24.25 -8.88 14.32
CA ALA A 717 24.08 -8.27 15.64
C ALA A 717 24.53 -9.21 16.78
N GLU A 718 24.37 -10.52 16.62
CA GLU A 718 24.84 -11.52 17.58
C GLU A 718 26.37 -11.69 17.55
N ARG A 719 27.01 -11.45 16.41
CA ARG A 719 28.45 -11.65 16.21
C ARG A 719 29.30 -10.43 16.52
N LEU A 720 28.75 -9.23 16.36
CA LEU A 720 29.50 -7.97 16.46
C LEU A 720 28.93 -7.10 17.56
N THR A 721 29.81 -6.50 18.36
CA THR A 721 29.42 -5.48 19.33
C THR A 721 29.00 -4.19 18.64
N GLU A 722 28.22 -3.35 19.31
CA GLU A 722 27.79 -2.05 18.78
C GLU A 722 28.97 -1.17 18.33
N THR A 723 30.07 -1.16 19.10
CA THR A 723 31.30 -0.45 18.74
C THR A 723 31.88 -0.98 17.43
N GLU A 724 31.95 -2.30 17.25
CA GLU A 724 32.44 -2.90 16.00
C GLU A 724 31.52 -2.61 14.81
N LEU A 725 30.19 -2.59 15.02
CA LEU A 725 29.22 -2.20 13.99
C LEU A 725 29.45 -0.75 13.55
N ALA A 726 29.66 0.17 14.50
CA ALA A 726 29.94 1.58 14.23
C ALA A 726 31.29 1.76 13.51
N GLU A 727 32.35 1.14 14.02
CA GLU A 727 33.71 1.21 13.43
C GLU A 727 33.76 0.67 12.00
N ARG A 728 32.95 -0.34 11.69
CA ARG A 728 32.84 -0.93 10.35
C ARG A 728 31.84 -0.20 9.43
N GLY A 729 31.17 0.85 9.92
CA GLY A 729 30.15 1.57 9.14
C GLY A 729 28.95 0.71 8.77
N LEU A 730 28.57 -0.22 9.65
CA LEU A 730 27.42 -1.10 9.50
C LEU A 730 26.14 -0.51 10.12
N LEU A 731 26.26 0.58 10.88
CA LEU A 731 25.10 1.32 11.36
C LEU A 731 24.66 2.32 10.29
N VAL A 732 23.44 2.13 9.76
CA VAL A 732 22.84 2.98 8.72
C VAL A 732 21.78 3.87 9.35
N ASP A 733 22.00 5.18 9.32
CA ASP A 733 21.03 6.18 9.77
C ASP A 733 20.02 6.51 8.66
N LEU A 734 18.75 6.19 8.92
CA LEU A 734 17.65 6.44 7.98
C LEU A 734 17.16 7.90 8.01
N GLY A 735 17.67 8.74 8.92
CA GLY A 735 17.36 10.17 9.01
C GLY A 735 16.05 10.50 9.75
N ASN A 736 15.30 9.49 10.20
CA ASN A 736 14.14 9.62 11.08
C ASN A 736 14.47 9.30 12.56
N GLY A 737 15.77 9.18 12.88
CA GLY A 737 16.29 8.73 14.17
C GLY A 737 16.33 7.21 14.32
N ARG A 738 15.92 6.44 13.29
CA ARG A 738 16.08 4.98 13.23
C ARG A 738 17.45 4.65 12.68
N ILE A 739 18.21 3.86 13.43
CA ILE A 739 19.49 3.30 13.02
C ILE A 739 19.28 1.81 12.81
N GLU A 740 19.64 1.31 11.63
CA GLU A 740 19.54 -0.09 11.27
C GLU A 740 20.92 -0.72 11.11
N ILE A 741 21.02 -2.03 11.33
CA ILE A 741 22.25 -2.80 11.14
C ILE A 741 22.33 -3.26 9.69
N TRP A 742 23.47 -3.07 9.03
CA TRP A 742 23.74 -3.64 7.72
C TRP A 742 24.45 -4.99 7.88
N PRO A 743 23.97 -6.07 7.24
CA PRO A 743 24.47 -7.42 7.52
C PRO A 743 25.86 -7.69 6.93
N VAL A 744 26.54 -8.67 7.53
CA VAL A 744 27.78 -9.29 7.05
C VAL A 744 27.60 -10.79 6.85
N ASP A 745 28.34 -11.38 5.91
CA ASP A 745 28.31 -12.82 5.64
C ASP A 745 29.05 -13.63 6.73
N GLU A 746 29.05 -14.95 6.60
CA GLU A 746 29.69 -15.87 7.55
C GLU A 746 31.19 -15.56 7.76
N ILE A 747 31.87 -15.03 6.74
CA ILE A 747 33.30 -14.70 6.75
C ILE A 747 33.53 -13.25 7.21
N GLY A 748 32.46 -12.47 7.38
CA GLY A 748 32.47 -11.09 7.86
C GLY A 748 32.56 -10.04 6.76
N ASN A 749 32.33 -10.40 5.49
CA ASN A 749 32.22 -9.42 4.41
C ASN A 749 30.85 -8.75 4.43
N VAL A 750 30.83 -7.45 4.19
CA VAL A 750 29.61 -6.66 4.23
C VAL A 750 28.73 -6.97 3.02
N TYR A 751 27.42 -7.18 3.21
CA TYR A 751 26.50 -7.38 2.09
C TYR A 751 26.55 -6.17 1.13
N GLU A 752 26.33 -6.43 -0.14
CA GLU A 752 26.28 -5.40 -1.18
C GLU A 752 24.86 -5.31 -1.76
N VAL A 753 24.41 -4.07 -2.02
CA VAL A 753 23.16 -3.84 -2.75
C VAL A 753 23.44 -4.04 -4.23
N HIS A 754 22.85 -5.08 -4.79
CA HIS A 754 22.86 -5.40 -6.21
C HIS A 754 21.54 -4.94 -6.85
N HIS A 755 21.60 -4.57 -8.12
CA HIS A 755 20.38 -4.35 -8.91
C HIS A 755 20.01 -5.66 -9.61
N ILE A 756 18.82 -6.22 -9.38
CA ILE A 756 18.41 -7.53 -9.94
C ILE A 756 18.63 -7.52 -11.46
N GLN A 757 18.07 -6.53 -12.13
CA GLN A 757 18.40 -6.11 -13.48
C GLN A 757 19.44 -4.99 -13.40
N GLU A 758 20.62 -5.23 -13.98
CA GLU A 758 21.72 -4.27 -13.90
C GLU A 758 21.36 -2.96 -14.65
N LEU A 759 21.88 -1.84 -14.15
CA LEU A 759 21.49 -0.50 -14.61
C LEU A 759 21.75 -0.25 -16.11
N ARG A 760 22.81 -0.85 -16.66
CA ARG A 760 23.10 -0.80 -18.10
C ARG A 760 22.07 -1.58 -18.87
N TRP A 761 21.48 -2.61 -18.30
CA TRP A 761 20.41 -3.41 -18.89
C TRP A 761 19.02 -2.82 -18.63
N GLY A 762 18.90 -1.51 -18.40
CA GLY A 762 17.60 -0.87 -18.24
C GLY A 762 16.98 -0.99 -16.85
N GLY A 763 17.67 -1.64 -15.91
CA GLY A 763 17.25 -1.69 -14.52
C GLY A 763 17.04 -0.28 -13.97
N SER A 764 15.91 -0.05 -13.31
CA SER A 764 15.64 1.22 -12.65
C SER A 764 16.55 1.36 -11.43
N ALA A 765 17.28 2.47 -11.35
CA ALA A 765 18.17 2.78 -10.24
C ALA A 765 17.42 3.08 -8.94
N ASN A 766 16.12 3.36 -9.03
CA ASN A 766 15.28 3.82 -7.92
C ASN A 766 14.01 2.95 -7.73
N ALA A 767 13.97 1.76 -8.34
CA ALA A 767 12.90 0.77 -8.13
C ALA A 767 13.30 -0.20 -7.00
N PRO A 768 12.60 -0.24 -5.85
CA PRO A 768 12.92 -1.15 -4.75
C PRO A 768 12.80 -2.61 -5.16
N GLU A 769 11.88 -2.96 -6.06
CA GLU A 769 11.75 -4.30 -6.64
C GLU A 769 12.96 -4.69 -7.50
N ASN A 770 13.78 -3.72 -7.93
CA ASN A 770 15.02 -3.97 -8.65
C ASN A 770 16.25 -3.97 -7.72
N LEU A 771 16.09 -3.86 -6.41
CA LEU A 771 17.20 -3.90 -5.46
C LEU A 771 17.17 -5.16 -4.61
N ILE A 772 18.35 -5.68 -4.32
CA ILE A 772 18.52 -6.79 -3.38
C ILE A 772 19.86 -6.69 -2.66
N ALA A 773 19.87 -6.98 -1.36
CA ALA A 773 21.10 -7.08 -0.59
C ALA A 773 21.59 -8.53 -0.56
N ILE A 774 22.79 -8.77 -1.08
CA ILE A 774 23.38 -10.11 -1.19
C ILE A 774 24.84 -10.16 -0.71
N PRO A 775 25.36 -11.35 -0.38
CA PRO A 775 26.78 -11.52 -0.07
C PRO A 775 27.70 -11.03 -1.20
N VAL A 776 28.88 -10.51 -0.85
CA VAL A 776 29.86 -9.96 -1.81
C VAL A 776 30.24 -10.97 -2.89
N ARG A 777 30.34 -12.25 -2.53
CA ARG A 777 30.66 -13.32 -3.49
C ARG A 777 29.58 -13.42 -4.58
N GLU A 778 28.32 -13.48 -4.18
CA GLU A 778 27.19 -13.55 -5.10
C GLU A 778 27.10 -12.28 -5.95
N HIS A 779 27.24 -11.11 -5.34
CA HIS A 779 27.28 -9.84 -6.07
C HIS A 779 28.32 -9.87 -7.21
N LYS A 780 29.53 -10.38 -6.94
CA LYS A 780 30.59 -10.51 -7.95
C LYS A 780 30.24 -11.49 -9.06
N LEU A 781 29.62 -12.62 -8.73
CA LEU A 781 29.20 -13.63 -9.71
C LEU A 781 28.12 -13.07 -10.65
N ILE A 782 27.08 -12.46 -10.10
CA ILE A 782 25.97 -11.87 -10.88
C ILE A 782 26.46 -10.70 -11.73
N SER A 783 27.26 -9.80 -11.15
CA SER A 783 27.89 -8.71 -11.91
C SER A 783 28.80 -9.22 -13.03
N SER A 784 29.55 -10.30 -12.80
CA SER A 784 30.40 -10.93 -13.82
C SER A 784 29.56 -11.51 -14.95
N TRP A 785 28.47 -12.20 -14.62
CA TRP A 785 27.53 -12.74 -15.60
C TRP A 785 26.91 -11.64 -16.48
N TRP A 786 26.36 -10.57 -15.88
CA TRP A 786 25.82 -9.42 -16.64
C TRP A 786 26.85 -8.79 -17.59
N ASN A 787 28.12 -8.70 -17.16
CA ASN A 787 29.19 -8.17 -17.99
C ASN A 787 29.58 -9.13 -19.13
N LYS A 788 29.57 -10.44 -18.90
CA LYS A 788 29.79 -11.45 -19.94
C LYS A 788 28.67 -11.42 -20.98
N LEU A 789 27.42 -11.32 -20.53
CA LEU A 789 26.25 -11.19 -21.41
C LEU A 789 26.35 -9.91 -22.26
N ALA A 790 26.75 -8.79 -21.66
CA ALA A 790 26.92 -7.53 -22.40
C ALA A 790 28.08 -7.63 -23.40
N SER A 791 29.16 -8.31 -23.03
CA SER A 791 30.30 -8.55 -23.92
C SER A 791 29.94 -9.48 -25.08
N TYR A 792 29.07 -10.47 -24.85
CA TYR A 792 28.53 -11.35 -25.87
C TYR A 792 27.70 -10.55 -26.88
N VAL A 793 26.75 -9.73 -26.42
CA VAL A 793 25.93 -8.87 -27.31
C VAL A 793 26.80 -7.88 -28.08
N LEU A 794 27.72 -7.20 -27.40
CA LEU A 794 28.62 -6.21 -28.03
C LEU A 794 29.78 -6.83 -28.80
N SER A 795 29.83 -8.16 -28.94
CA SER A 795 30.74 -8.84 -29.87
C SER A 795 30.28 -8.65 -31.31
N ASP A 796 28.98 -8.43 -31.52
CA ASP A 796 28.43 -8.01 -32.80
C ASP A 796 28.93 -6.60 -33.17
N PRO A 797 29.60 -6.44 -34.33
CA PRO A 797 30.10 -5.15 -34.79
C PRO A 797 29.02 -4.06 -34.92
N GLU A 798 27.79 -4.42 -35.30
CA GLU A 798 26.67 -3.50 -35.51
C GLU A 798 26.19 -2.94 -34.16
N TYR A 799 25.90 -3.81 -33.19
CA TYR A 799 25.52 -3.37 -31.83
C TYR A 799 26.64 -2.58 -31.15
N LYS A 800 27.89 -2.97 -31.36
CA LYS A 800 29.05 -2.23 -30.85
C LYS A 800 29.19 -0.84 -31.46
N GLN A 801 28.79 -0.66 -32.71
CA GLN A 801 28.78 0.64 -33.37
C GLN A 801 27.69 1.54 -32.80
N VAL A 802 26.45 1.05 -32.71
CA VAL A 802 25.30 1.78 -32.11
C VAL A 802 25.59 2.18 -30.67
N PHE A 803 26.10 1.24 -29.86
CA PHE A 803 26.45 1.50 -28.46
C PHE A 803 27.57 2.54 -28.29
N LYS A 804 28.37 2.80 -29.33
CA LYS A 804 29.41 3.83 -29.34
C LYS A 804 28.93 5.16 -29.92
N GLY A 805 27.92 5.16 -30.78
CA GLY A 805 27.31 6.37 -31.35
C GLY A 805 26.54 7.15 -30.29
N ALA A 806 26.61 8.47 -30.32
CA ALA A 806 25.72 9.32 -29.52
C ALA A 806 24.37 9.43 -30.25
N ASP A 807 23.26 9.35 -29.53
CA ASP A 807 21.90 9.56 -30.05
C ASP A 807 21.42 8.56 -31.15
N GLU A 808 22.09 7.42 -31.31
CA GLU A 808 21.63 6.32 -32.18
C GLU A 808 20.79 5.32 -31.38
N GLU A 809 19.55 5.07 -31.81
CA GLU A 809 18.71 3.97 -31.33
C GLU A 809 18.64 2.89 -32.41
N ALA A 810 18.97 1.65 -32.06
CA ALA A 810 18.73 0.50 -32.92
C ALA A 810 17.74 -0.46 -32.24
N TYR A 811 16.73 -0.84 -33.01
CA TYR A 811 15.79 -1.91 -32.69
C TYR A 811 16.02 -3.03 -33.71
N ARG A 812 16.50 -4.19 -33.26
CA ARG A 812 16.53 -5.40 -34.07
C ARG A 812 16.34 -6.61 -33.19
N THR A 813 15.39 -7.46 -33.57
CA THR A 813 15.46 -8.89 -33.26
C THR A 813 16.74 -9.39 -33.93
N PRO A 814 17.67 -10.04 -33.22
CA PRO A 814 18.78 -10.72 -33.88
C PRO A 814 18.14 -11.78 -34.79
N GLU A 815 17.98 -11.47 -36.08
CA GLU A 815 17.76 -12.49 -37.09
C GLU A 815 18.91 -13.47 -36.93
N ILE A 816 18.56 -14.65 -36.42
CA ILE A 816 19.36 -15.85 -36.22
C ILE A 816 20.74 -15.69 -36.86
N LEU A 817 21.77 -15.46 -36.02
CA LEU A 817 23.15 -15.79 -36.36
C LEU A 817 23.19 -17.32 -36.57
N GLU A 818 22.74 -17.74 -37.74
CA GLU A 818 22.75 -19.12 -38.24
C GLU A 818 24.18 -19.55 -38.56
#